data_AF-A0A316K8F5-F1
#
_entry.id   AF-A0A316K8F5-F1
#
_cell.length_a   1.000
_cell.length_b   1.000
_cell.length_c   1.000
_cell.angle_alpha   90.00
_cell.angle_beta   90.00
_cell.angle_gamma   90.00
#
_symmetry.space_group_name_H-M   'P 1'
#
loop_
_entity.id
_entity.type
_entity.pdbx_description
1 polymer ?
#
loop_
_entity_poly.entity_id
_entity_poly.type
_entity_poly.pdbx_seq_one_letter_code
_entity_poly.pdbx_strand_id
1 'polypeptide(L)'
;MKNQLRFLVLSFAMACFVGGANAQVISAFPYTQDFEAFNTCATGCGASCVLSEFWTNDTGDNLDWLTDVGGTSSSSTGPSADHTLGTGSGKYLYVETSCSGTGYPNRTANLWSPPIDLVGTNDVQFEFWYHMYGSTMGNLHIDVSNDGGSSWTLDVVPSWTDNQNLWQESPSISLGAWSGDTVIVRLRFISGTNFYSDVAIDDVNIYDLLAEDAGVTAFINPVIPTCTFNDSVEVTLTNFGTDTLTSVNIDWEWNIAPQTQVAWTGILAPGASENVYLGSVAYMDGDVLSAYTGLPNGVVEPISGNGNDTTSITTITGLSGTYTIGATGDFLNFTVAANALNTFGVCGPVVMNVQDGTYSEQITLTEVIGMSATNTVTFQSENNDPALVTLEYNTLTTSDNWVVQMDGADHFHFNNITFQNTGVSFSRVFWVSGGSHYNTWTGNVIRAANLTTSTSTNYALVYSPSGSSIDTMNVFDGNTFQNGSYPMYWYGDGTTTLESGTVIRNNTFENFFYRGPQLYYQQDIEVANNVFSPSSVYTGSIYRLYMVYCDGATQVYDNDVRGMKYGYGIYVSNSDAQALVPARFYNNMIHVGDTSSTSTSYGFYFTSSSNQMIVNNSVNLQSNGTSSRSIYMTGGSNNQLYNNIFSNMGPGYAIWINNGISESNNNNFYAPNGTKFYFSTAINDIDTWELSTGFDDMSDTLNPLFASMEDLHTCQSTFIDGGAMPFSWITTDFDGQTRDSVTPDIGADEFLGLDNLSFSDDTLWKCTNDALVLGGWEPTDDAISYLWNTTESTPSISVTGEGTYSVLITTACGQANPTTVVQNIPDAVAGFDLFTSFLTAQLTNTSTDATSYLWDFGDGNTSTDPNPTHVYADTGDYVITLTVTGPCGTDVSTQNMNANLVSVDELPMFATLDVYPNPNNGSFTIDMNLNEGMDVAFELTDVRGAIVWSSNVGTVNGAYTENVQLNNQPEGMYFLKIKAGEHETVRKVIIK
;
A
#
# COMPACT_ATOMS: atom_id res chain seq x y z
N MET A 1 -36.16 -59.30 -56.04
CA MET A 1 -37.43 -58.77 -56.61
C MET A 1 -37.44 -57.28 -56.32
N LYS A 2 -36.89 -56.43 -57.19
CA LYS A 2 -37.56 -55.69 -58.29
C LYS A 2 -38.60 -54.67 -57.80
N ASN A 3 -38.28 -53.37 -57.98
CA ASN A 3 -39.09 -52.20 -58.41
C ASN A 3 -38.51 -50.92 -57.75
N GLN A 4 -37.69 -50.05 -58.36
CA GLN A 4 -37.78 -49.26 -59.60
C GLN A 4 -39.02 -48.35 -59.71
N LEU A 5 -38.75 -47.04 -59.49
CA LEU A 5 -39.22 -45.83 -60.19
C LEU A 5 -40.72 -45.67 -60.53
N ARG A 6 -41.34 -44.57 -60.03
CA ARG A 6 -41.76 -43.40 -60.84
C ARG A 6 -42.56 -42.35 -60.04
N PHE A 7 -42.22 -41.09 -60.35
CA PHE A 7 -42.91 -39.77 -60.26
C PHE A 7 -41.95 -38.80 -59.57
N LEU A 8 -41.19 -37.87 -60.18
CA LEU A 8 -41.19 -37.16 -61.48
C LEU A 8 -42.54 -36.54 -61.88
N VAL A 9 -42.88 -35.42 -61.27
CA VAL A 9 -43.27 -34.15 -61.94
C VAL A 9 -42.97 -32.99 -60.97
N LEU A 10 -41.88 -32.25 -61.21
CA LEU A 10 -41.89 -30.78 -61.32
C LEU A 10 -40.50 -30.36 -61.84
N SER A 11 -40.42 -30.27 -63.16
CA SER A 11 -39.36 -29.59 -63.88
C SER A 11 -40.06 -28.49 -64.66
N PHE A 12 -39.76 -27.22 -64.37
CA PHE A 12 -39.64 -26.11 -65.32
C PHE A 12 -39.56 -24.77 -64.54
N ALA A 13 -38.38 -24.46 -63.99
CA ALA A 13 -37.87 -23.10 -63.72
C ALA A 13 -36.39 -23.15 -63.25
N MET A 14 -35.52 -23.88 -63.97
CA MET A 14 -34.09 -23.91 -63.66
C MET A 14 -33.31 -23.79 -64.97
N ALA A 15 -33.53 -22.69 -65.70
CA ALA A 15 -33.01 -22.50 -67.05
C ALA A 15 -32.28 -21.16 -67.27
N CYS A 16 -31.80 -20.48 -66.21
CA CYS A 16 -30.88 -19.35 -66.37
C CYS A 16 -29.54 -19.46 -65.62
N PHE A 17 -29.33 -20.44 -64.74
CA PHE A 17 -28.06 -20.62 -64.05
C PHE A 17 -27.24 -21.72 -64.70
N VAL A 18 -26.43 -21.41 -65.71
CA VAL A 18 -25.46 -22.37 -66.28
C VAL A 18 -24.06 -21.77 -66.30
N GLY A 19 -23.19 -22.26 -65.40
CA GLY A 19 -21.75 -22.08 -65.54
C GLY A 19 -20.91 -22.41 -64.29
N GLY A 20 -20.63 -23.70 -64.06
CA GLY A 20 -19.49 -24.14 -63.22
C GLY A 20 -19.81 -24.53 -61.77
N ALA A 21 -19.28 -25.69 -61.33
CA ALA A 21 -19.18 -26.23 -59.96
C ALA A 21 -20.27 -25.86 -58.94
N ASN A 22 -21.15 -26.83 -58.61
CA ASN A 22 -22.08 -26.87 -57.45
C ASN A 22 -22.16 -25.56 -56.64
N ALA A 23 -22.91 -24.57 -57.11
CA ALA A 23 -23.28 -23.42 -56.27
C ALA A 23 -24.16 -23.95 -55.13
N GLN A 24 -23.73 -23.74 -53.88
CA GLN A 24 -24.59 -23.99 -52.73
C GLN A 24 -25.71 -22.95 -52.76
N VAL A 25 -26.95 -23.43 -52.77
CA VAL A 25 -28.16 -22.60 -52.73
C VAL A 25 -28.62 -22.56 -51.28
N ILE A 26 -28.87 -21.37 -50.74
CA ILE A 26 -29.46 -21.19 -49.41
C ILE A 26 -30.92 -21.63 -49.51
N SER A 27 -31.24 -22.75 -48.88
CA SER A 27 -32.55 -23.40 -48.91
C SER A 27 -33.01 -23.89 -47.52
N ALA A 28 -32.26 -23.52 -46.49
CA ALA A 28 -32.57 -23.73 -45.09
C ALA A 28 -32.46 -22.38 -44.37
N PHE A 29 -33.40 -22.11 -43.47
CA PHE A 29 -33.55 -20.85 -42.78
C PHE A 29 -33.69 -21.09 -41.26
N PRO A 30 -33.25 -20.16 -40.40
CA PRO A 30 -32.33 -19.06 -40.70
C PRO A 30 -31.00 -19.53 -41.30
N TYR A 31 -30.46 -18.72 -42.20
CA TYR A 31 -29.06 -18.75 -42.65
C TYR A 31 -28.37 -17.54 -42.06
N THR A 32 -27.35 -17.78 -41.26
CA THR A 32 -26.48 -16.73 -40.71
C THR A 32 -25.11 -16.80 -41.37
N GLN A 33 -24.48 -15.65 -41.51
CA GLN A 33 -23.10 -15.53 -41.96
C GLN A 33 -22.42 -14.41 -41.16
N ASP A 34 -21.52 -14.82 -40.28
CA ASP A 34 -20.68 -13.96 -39.43
C ASP A 34 -19.30 -13.67 -40.06
N PHE A 35 -18.99 -14.26 -41.23
CA PHE A 35 -17.72 -14.16 -41.94
C PHE A 35 -16.48 -14.69 -41.19
N GLU A 36 -16.63 -15.26 -40.00
CA GLU A 36 -15.52 -15.71 -39.16
C GLU A 36 -14.72 -16.87 -39.79
N ALA A 37 -15.41 -17.70 -40.59
CA ALA A 37 -14.79 -18.78 -41.35
C ALA A 37 -14.04 -18.31 -42.60
N PHE A 38 -14.15 -17.04 -42.99
CA PHE A 38 -13.54 -16.53 -44.22
C PHE A 38 -12.03 -16.35 -44.03
N ASN A 39 -11.28 -16.50 -45.13
CA ASN A 39 -9.86 -16.16 -45.12
C ASN A 39 -9.72 -14.64 -45.20
N THR A 40 -8.85 -14.07 -44.37
CA THR A 40 -8.47 -12.66 -44.48
C THR A 40 -7.84 -12.38 -45.84
N CYS A 41 -8.24 -11.29 -46.46
CA CYS A 41 -7.72 -10.89 -47.76
C CYS A 41 -6.53 -9.94 -47.62
N ALA A 42 -5.82 -9.69 -48.74
CA ALA A 42 -4.82 -8.64 -48.75
C ALA A 42 -5.53 -7.30 -48.53
N THR A 43 -5.05 -6.51 -47.58
CA THR A 43 -5.59 -5.20 -47.26
C THR A 43 -4.98 -4.12 -48.15
N GLY A 44 -5.77 -3.10 -48.46
CA GLY A 44 -5.33 -1.94 -49.24
C GLY A 44 -5.88 -1.85 -50.66
N CYS A 45 -5.66 -0.67 -51.25
CA CYS A 45 -6.24 -0.23 -52.50
C CYS A 45 -6.05 -1.21 -53.69
N GLY A 46 -7.16 -1.61 -54.32
CA GLY A 46 -7.16 -2.45 -55.53
C GLY A 46 -6.80 -3.91 -55.28
N ALA A 47 -6.74 -4.33 -54.02
CA ALA A 47 -6.73 -5.73 -53.66
C ALA A 47 -7.99 -6.42 -54.19
N SER A 48 -7.84 -7.68 -54.58
CA SER A 48 -8.96 -8.53 -54.93
C SER A 48 -9.07 -9.64 -53.91
N CYS A 49 -10.30 -10.03 -53.59
CA CYS A 49 -10.60 -11.00 -52.56
C CYS A 49 -11.42 -12.14 -53.15
N VAL A 50 -10.90 -13.36 -52.99
CA VAL A 50 -11.65 -14.58 -53.29
C VAL A 50 -12.42 -14.95 -52.04
N LEU A 51 -13.70 -14.57 -52.03
CA LEU A 51 -14.60 -14.83 -50.92
C LEU A 51 -14.99 -16.32 -50.85
N SER A 52 -15.31 -16.75 -49.65
CA SER A 52 -15.70 -18.13 -49.37
C SER A 52 -17.23 -18.28 -49.41
N GLU A 53 -17.71 -19.52 -49.31
CA GLU A 53 -19.14 -19.82 -49.16
C GLU A 53 -20.06 -19.20 -50.22
N PHE A 54 -19.55 -19.09 -51.46
CA PHE A 54 -20.28 -18.62 -52.65
C PHE A 54 -20.70 -17.15 -52.64
N TRP A 55 -20.32 -16.39 -51.62
CA TRP A 55 -20.27 -14.94 -51.71
C TRP A 55 -19.29 -14.53 -52.81
N THR A 56 -19.67 -13.59 -53.66
CA THR A 56 -18.91 -13.31 -54.89
C THR A 56 -18.80 -11.81 -55.15
N ASN A 57 -17.58 -11.36 -55.41
CA ASN A 57 -17.30 -10.02 -55.95
C ASN A 57 -17.65 -9.96 -57.44
N ASP A 58 -18.34 -8.90 -57.87
CA ASP A 58 -18.68 -8.67 -59.27
C ASP A 58 -17.46 -8.21 -60.08
N THR A 59 -17.01 -9.02 -61.02
CA THR A 59 -15.89 -8.63 -61.90
C THR A 59 -16.18 -7.44 -62.84
N GLY A 60 -17.44 -6.99 -62.94
CA GLY A 60 -17.89 -5.90 -63.79
C GLY A 60 -17.91 -4.51 -63.15
N ASP A 61 -17.57 -4.39 -61.86
CA ASP A 61 -17.65 -3.14 -61.11
C ASP A 61 -16.29 -2.37 -61.06
N ASN A 62 -16.04 -1.60 -60.00
CA ASN A 62 -14.80 -0.82 -59.86
C ASN A 62 -13.93 -1.23 -58.65
N LEU A 63 -14.50 -1.86 -57.64
CA LEU A 63 -13.91 -2.09 -56.32
C LEU A 63 -14.44 -3.43 -55.77
N ASP A 64 -13.58 -4.19 -55.10
CA ASP A 64 -13.97 -5.45 -54.47
C ASP A 64 -14.26 -5.25 -52.97
N TRP A 65 -15.16 -6.06 -52.43
CA TRP A 65 -15.30 -6.29 -50.99
C TRP A 65 -14.21 -7.22 -50.49
N LEU A 66 -13.62 -6.89 -49.35
CA LEU A 66 -12.47 -7.57 -48.74
C LEU A 66 -12.84 -8.06 -47.34
N THR A 67 -12.42 -9.29 -46.98
CA THR A 67 -12.47 -9.74 -45.58
C THR A 67 -11.27 -9.21 -44.81
N ASP A 68 -11.49 -8.59 -43.66
CA ASP A 68 -10.44 -8.05 -42.78
C ASP A 68 -10.76 -8.30 -41.29
N VAL A 69 -9.76 -8.05 -40.43
CA VAL A 69 -9.87 -8.09 -38.96
C VAL A 69 -9.45 -6.75 -38.36
N GLY A 70 -10.01 -6.37 -37.22
CA GLY A 70 -9.64 -5.13 -36.52
C GLY A 70 -9.97 -3.87 -37.31
N GLY A 71 -9.11 -2.85 -37.24
CA GLY A 71 -9.35 -1.56 -37.91
C GLY A 71 -9.00 -1.56 -39.40
N THR A 72 -9.78 -0.85 -40.23
CA THR A 72 -9.47 -0.68 -41.65
C THR A 72 -8.15 0.07 -41.88
N SER A 73 -7.57 -0.06 -43.08
CA SER A 73 -6.25 0.50 -43.40
C SER A 73 -6.20 2.04 -43.42
N SER A 74 -7.35 2.71 -43.49
CA SER A 74 -7.42 4.17 -43.54
C SER A 74 -7.97 4.76 -42.24
N SER A 75 -7.38 5.87 -41.78
CA SER A 75 -7.72 6.48 -40.49
C SER A 75 -9.02 7.28 -40.59
N SER A 76 -9.83 7.26 -39.52
CA SER A 76 -11.11 7.97 -39.45
C SER A 76 -12.15 7.48 -40.46
N THR A 77 -12.11 6.19 -40.75
CA THR A 77 -13.10 5.45 -41.54
C THR A 77 -13.23 4.03 -41.01
N GLY A 78 -14.28 3.32 -41.44
CA GLY A 78 -14.45 1.90 -41.14
C GLY A 78 -14.60 1.57 -39.65
N PRO A 79 -14.90 0.31 -39.32
CA PRO A 79 -14.97 -0.12 -37.93
C PRO A 79 -13.57 -0.38 -37.32
N SER A 80 -13.48 -0.40 -35.99
CA SER A 80 -12.26 -0.78 -35.25
C SER A 80 -12.17 -2.27 -34.89
N ALA A 81 -13.30 -2.95 -34.95
CA ALA A 81 -13.51 -4.37 -34.64
C ALA A 81 -14.74 -4.84 -35.42
N ASP A 82 -14.90 -6.15 -35.59
CA ASP A 82 -16.12 -6.75 -36.12
C ASP A 82 -17.32 -6.53 -35.19
N HIS A 83 -18.51 -6.94 -35.62
CA HIS A 83 -19.70 -6.92 -34.79
C HIS A 83 -19.87 -8.23 -33.99
N THR A 84 -19.59 -9.38 -34.59
CA THR A 84 -19.83 -10.72 -34.02
C THR A 84 -19.17 -10.91 -32.66
N LEU A 85 -17.85 -10.69 -32.58
CA LEU A 85 -17.04 -10.82 -31.38
C LEU A 85 -16.84 -9.47 -30.69
N GLY A 86 -16.94 -8.37 -31.42
CA GLY A 86 -16.64 -7.03 -30.90
C GLY A 86 -15.16 -6.84 -30.58
N THR A 87 -14.27 -7.65 -31.17
CA THR A 87 -12.83 -7.67 -30.87
C THR A 87 -11.99 -7.39 -32.10
N GLY A 88 -10.71 -7.04 -31.90
CA GLY A 88 -9.77 -6.87 -33.02
C GLY A 88 -9.45 -8.16 -33.79
N SER A 89 -9.95 -9.31 -33.34
CA SER A 89 -9.70 -10.63 -33.94
C SER A 89 -10.83 -11.14 -34.81
N GLY A 90 -12.05 -10.61 -34.64
CA GLY A 90 -13.19 -11.01 -35.46
C GLY A 90 -13.14 -10.38 -36.85
N LYS A 91 -13.89 -10.97 -37.78
CA LYS A 91 -13.83 -10.71 -39.21
C LYS A 91 -15.11 -10.09 -39.73
N TYR A 92 -14.95 -9.20 -40.71
CA TYR A 92 -16.07 -8.59 -41.41
C TYR A 92 -15.71 -8.35 -42.88
N LEU A 93 -16.70 -8.03 -43.71
CA LEU A 93 -16.47 -7.60 -45.10
C LEU A 93 -16.48 -6.08 -45.20
N TYR A 94 -15.51 -5.50 -45.93
CA TYR A 94 -15.44 -4.06 -46.13
C TYR A 94 -14.99 -3.65 -47.53
N VAL A 95 -15.22 -2.39 -47.89
CA VAL A 95 -14.74 -1.79 -49.13
C VAL A 95 -13.69 -0.73 -48.82
N GLU A 96 -12.49 -0.92 -49.37
CA GLU A 96 -11.36 -0.01 -49.21
C GLU A 96 -11.39 1.13 -50.25
N THR A 97 -11.54 2.39 -49.79
CA THR A 97 -11.69 3.55 -50.67
C THR A 97 -10.46 4.46 -50.77
N SER A 98 -9.35 4.15 -50.08
CA SER A 98 -8.12 4.99 -50.04
C SER A 98 -7.32 5.11 -51.34
N CYS A 99 -7.81 4.51 -52.42
CA CYS A 99 -7.26 4.62 -53.76
C CYS A 99 -7.36 6.03 -54.36
N SER A 100 -6.26 6.78 -54.44
CA SER A 100 -6.25 8.09 -55.12
C SER A 100 -6.62 7.96 -56.61
N GLY A 101 -7.82 8.41 -57.00
CA GLY A 101 -8.32 8.45 -58.39
C GLY A 101 -9.01 7.18 -58.90
N THR A 102 -8.89 6.05 -58.20
CA THR A 102 -9.59 4.78 -58.53
C THR A 102 -10.60 4.33 -57.48
N GLY A 103 -10.56 4.86 -56.25
CA GLY A 103 -11.51 4.54 -55.16
C GLY A 103 -12.66 5.52 -54.99
N TYR A 104 -12.55 6.72 -55.55
CA TYR A 104 -13.56 7.77 -55.50
C TYR A 104 -13.39 8.76 -56.69
N PRO A 105 -14.40 9.59 -57.02
CA PRO A 105 -15.80 9.48 -56.58
C PRO A 105 -16.62 8.50 -57.42
N ASN A 106 -17.79 8.10 -56.91
CA ASN A 106 -18.80 7.29 -57.62
C ASN A 106 -18.27 5.95 -58.15
N ARG A 107 -17.36 5.32 -57.41
CA ARG A 107 -16.87 3.97 -57.71
C ARG A 107 -17.79 2.95 -57.06
N THR A 108 -18.10 1.90 -57.78
CA THR A 108 -19.06 0.89 -57.35
C THR A 108 -18.36 -0.38 -56.88
N ALA A 109 -18.79 -0.93 -55.75
CA ALA A 109 -18.44 -2.27 -55.27
C ALA A 109 -19.72 -3.09 -55.11
N ASN A 110 -19.81 -4.23 -55.79
CA ASN A 110 -20.98 -5.10 -55.83
C ASN A 110 -20.61 -6.46 -55.21
N LEU A 111 -21.22 -6.75 -54.07
CA LEU A 111 -21.16 -8.07 -53.45
C LEU A 111 -22.43 -8.84 -53.74
N TRP A 112 -22.31 -10.06 -54.25
CA TRP A 112 -23.44 -10.94 -54.53
C TRP A 112 -23.52 -12.02 -53.46
N SER A 113 -24.72 -12.21 -52.91
CA SER A 113 -25.01 -13.35 -52.05
C SER A 113 -24.97 -14.66 -52.84
N PRO A 114 -24.85 -15.81 -52.15
CA PRO A 114 -25.26 -17.09 -52.72
C PRO A 114 -26.73 -17.03 -53.20
N PRO A 115 -27.15 -17.85 -54.18
CA PRO A 115 -28.55 -17.94 -54.56
C PRO A 115 -29.41 -18.38 -53.37
N ILE A 116 -30.55 -17.73 -53.16
CA ILE A 116 -31.51 -17.97 -52.07
C ILE A 116 -32.77 -18.57 -52.68
N ASP A 117 -33.13 -19.79 -52.27
CA ASP A 117 -34.32 -20.50 -52.71
C ASP A 117 -35.54 -20.10 -51.88
N LEU A 118 -36.48 -19.38 -52.50
CA LEU A 118 -37.73 -18.93 -51.87
C LEU A 118 -38.90 -19.89 -52.16
N VAL A 119 -38.63 -21.09 -52.69
CA VAL A 119 -39.67 -22.08 -52.97
C VAL A 119 -40.16 -22.72 -51.68
N GLY A 120 -41.44 -22.51 -51.38
CA GLY A 120 -42.09 -23.11 -50.21
C GLY A 120 -41.86 -22.36 -48.90
N THR A 121 -41.27 -21.16 -48.96
CA THR A 121 -41.15 -20.20 -47.85
C THR A 121 -42.36 -19.25 -47.82
N ASN A 122 -42.51 -18.47 -46.74
CA ASN A 122 -43.57 -17.49 -46.59
C ASN A 122 -43.11 -16.07 -46.98
N ASP A 123 -42.29 -15.44 -46.15
CA ASP A 123 -41.75 -14.09 -46.36
C ASP A 123 -40.31 -14.01 -45.82
N VAL A 124 -39.36 -14.44 -46.64
CA VAL A 124 -37.93 -14.42 -46.27
C VAL A 124 -37.46 -12.99 -46.11
N GLN A 125 -36.88 -12.68 -44.95
CA GLN A 125 -36.22 -11.43 -44.64
C GLN A 125 -34.73 -11.55 -44.87
N PHE A 126 -34.11 -10.44 -45.28
CA PHE A 126 -32.66 -10.27 -45.36
C PHE A 126 -32.26 -9.13 -44.45
N GLU A 127 -31.34 -9.39 -43.53
CA GLU A 127 -30.80 -8.45 -42.55
C GLU A 127 -29.28 -8.59 -42.51
N PHE A 128 -28.60 -7.53 -42.09
CA PHE A 128 -27.17 -7.50 -41.89
C PHE A 128 -26.79 -6.33 -40.99
N TRP A 129 -25.66 -6.46 -40.31
CA TRP A 129 -25.03 -5.34 -39.63
C TRP A 129 -24.15 -4.57 -40.62
N TYR A 130 -24.11 -3.25 -40.48
CA TYR A 130 -23.29 -2.38 -41.32
C TYR A 130 -22.59 -1.31 -40.49
N HIS A 131 -21.43 -0.88 -40.99
CA HIS A 131 -20.67 0.24 -40.45
C HIS A 131 -20.32 1.21 -41.57
N MET A 132 -20.74 2.47 -41.43
CA MET A 132 -20.51 3.53 -42.42
C MET A 132 -20.01 4.78 -41.71
N TYR A 133 -18.70 5.02 -41.78
CA TYR A 133 -18.04 6.14 -41.09
C TYR A 133 -17.00 6.81 -41.99
N GLY A 134 -17.11 8.13 -42.14
CA GLY A 134 -16.19 8.92 -42.96
C GLY A 134 -16.76 10.28 -43.39
N SER A 135 -15.93 11.32 -43.40
CA SER A 135 -16.36 12.69 -43.71
C SER A 135 -17.00 12.88 -45.10
N THR A 136 -16.81 11.93 -46.02
CA THR A 136 -17.46 11.94 -47.33
C THR A 136 -18.08 10.58 -47.65
N MET A 137 -18.88 10.03 -46.75
CA MET A 137 -19.53 8.74 -46.95
C MET A 137 -20.31 8.65 -48.27
N GLY A 138 -20.18 7.49 -48.88
CA GLY A 138 -20.96 7.04 -50.02
C GLY A 138 -22.34 6.52 -49.64
N ASN A 139 -22.92 5.69 -50.51
CA ASN A 139 -24.25 5.10 -50.31
C ASN A 139 -24.23 3.59 -50.50
N LEU A 140 -24.89 2.87 -49.60
CA LEU A 140 -25.08 1.43 -49.70
C LEU A 140 -26.51 1.13 -50.20
N HIS A 141 -26.61 0.27 -51.20
CA HIS A 141 -27.85 -0.09 -51.88
C HIS A 141 -28.08 -1.60 -51.82
N ILE A 142 -29.35 -2.01 -51.84
CA ILE A 142 -29.75 -3.41 -51.98
C ILE A 142 -30.50 -3.58 -53.28
N ASP A 143 -30.03 -4.49 -54.12
CA ASP A 143 -30.67 -4.88 -55.37
C ASP A 143 -30.97 -6.38 -55.34
N VAL A 144 -32.01 -6.82 -56.07
CA VAL A 144 -32.41 -8.23 -56.14
C VAL A 144 -32.56 -8.69 -57.59
N SER A 145 -32.05 -9.88 -57.89
CA SER A 145 -32.19 -10.55 -59.18
C SER A 145 -32.84 -11.91 -59.03
N ASN A 146 -33.80 -12.24 -59.91
CA ASN A 146 -34.43 -13.57 -60.00
C ASN A 146 -34.10 -14.31 -61.31
N ASP A 147 -33.10 -13.84 -62.07
CA ASP A 147 -32.65 -14.43 -63.34
C ASP A 147 -31.13 -14.69 -63.38
N GLY A 148 -30.53 -14.81 -62.20
CA GLY A 148 -29.12 -15.12 -62.02
C GLY A 148 -28.17 -13.99 -62.32
N GLY A 149 -28.57 -12.77 -61.97
CA GLY A 149 -27.79 -11.55 -62.12
C GLY A 149 -27.83 -10.96 -63.53
N SER A 150 -28.67 -11.50 -64.43
CA SER A 150 -28.82 -10.98 -65.80
C SER A 150 -29.58 -9.64 -65.81
N SER A 151 -30.55 -9.48 -64.92
CA SER A 151 -31.25 -8.23 -64.65
C SER A 151 -31.46 -8.04 -63.13
N TRP A 152 -31.63 -6.77 -62.72
CA TRP A 152 -31.69 -6.37 -61.31
C TRP A 152 -32.87 -5.43 -61.08
N THR A 153 -33.64 -5.71 -60.03
CA THR A 153 -34.52 -4.72 -59.41
C THR A 153 -33.65 -3.88 -58.50
N LEU A 154 -33.44 -2.61 -58.87
CA LEU A 154 -32.54 -1.72 -58.15
C LEU A 154 -33.24 -1.06 -56.95
N ASP A 155 -32.49 -0.83 -55.88
CA ASP A 155 -32.90 -0.05 -54.72
C ASP A 155 -34.24 -0.54 -54.14
N VAL A 156 -34.31 -1.83 -53.83
CA VAL A 156 -35.54 -2.48 -53.31
C VAL A 156 -35.99 -1.90 -51.97
N VAL A 157 -35.07 -1.21 -51.30
CA VAL A 157 -35.25 -0.36 -50.13
C VAL A 157 -34.44 0.94 -50.30
N PRO A 158 -34.76 2.02 -49.57
CA PRO A 158 -33.96 3.24 -49.60
C PRO A 158 -32.48 2.97 -49.27
N SER A 159 -31.57 3.60 -50.01
CA SER A 159 -30.12 3.47 -49.76
C SER A 159 -29.72 4.08 -48.42
N TRP A 160 -28.76 3.46 -47.75
CA TRP A 160 -28.17 3.99 -46.53
C TRP A 160 -27.14 5.07 -46.84
N THR A 161 -27.20 6.17 -46.09
CA THR A 161 -26.33 7.34 -46.25
C THR A 161 -25.70 7.73 -44.91
N ASP A 162 -25.48 6.73 -44.06
CA ASP A 162 -25.05 6.93 -42.68
C ASP A 162 -23.62 7.47 -42.60
N ASN A 163 -23.27 8.02 -41.44
CA ASN A 163 -21.94 8.53 -41.12
C ASN A 163 -21.69 8.49 -39.61
N GLN A 164 -21.91 7.33 -39.02
CA GLN A 164 -21.73 7.08 -37.59
C GLN A 164 -20.64 6.03 -37.39
N ASN A 165 -19.75 6.28 -36.43
CA ASN A 165 -18.69 5.34 -36.05
C ASN A 165 -19.24 4.29 -35.07
N LEU A 166 -20.27 3.56 -35.50
CA LEU A 166 -20.86 2.45 -34.76
C LEU A 166 -21.52 1.47 -35.73
N TRP A 167 -21.47 0.18 -35.38
CA TRP A 167 -22.20 -0.88 -36.06
C TRP A 167 -23.70 -0.68 -35.88
N GLN A 168 -24.46 -0.80 -36.96
CA GLN A 168 -25.91 -0.65 -36.98
C GLN A 168 -26.57 -1.80 -37.72
N GLU A 169 -27.70 -2.24 -37.20
CA GLU A 169 -28.52 -3.26 -37.84
C GLU A 169 -29.36 -2.66 -38.97
N SER A 170 -29.39 -3.32 -40.12
CA SER A 170 -30.29 -2.94 -41.21
C SER A 170 -31.75 -3.24 -40.82
N PRO A 171 -32.72 -2.40 -41.20
CA PRO A 171 -34.12 -2.82 -41.24
C PRO A 171 -34.32 -4.13 -42.03
N SER A 172 -35.26 -4.98 -41.61
CA SER A 172 -35.62 -6.22 -42.30
C SER A 172 -36.07 -5.94 -43.73
N ILE A 173 -35.38 -6.57 -44.70
CA ILE A 173 -35.69 -6.44 -46.12
C ILE A 173 -36.48 -7.67 -46.57
N SER A 174 -37.78 -7.50 -46.77
CA SER A 174 -38.66 -8.56 -47.29
C SER A 174 -38.30 -8.93 -48.74
N LEU A 175 -38.05 -10.21 -48.97
CA LEU A 175 -37.89 -10.83 -50.28
C LEU A 175 -39.21 -11.46 -50.79
N GLY A 176 -40.31 -11.31 -50.05
CA GLY A 176 -41.62 -11.91 -50.37
C GLY A 176 -42.17 -11.52 -51.75
N ALA A 177 -41.73 -10.40 -52.33
CA ALA A 177 -42.06 -10.01 -53.70
C ALA A 177 -41.61 -11.03 -54.77
N TRP A 178 -40.62 -11.87 -54.44
CA TRP A 178 -40.08 -12.95 -55.29
C TRP A 178 -40.38 -14.35 -54.71
N SER A 179 -41.36 -14.47 -53.82
CA SER A 179 -41.78 -15.76 -53.26
C SER A 179 -42.03 -16.80 -54.38
N GLY A 180 -41.44 -17.99 -54.23
CA GLY A 180 -41.50 -19.06 -55.21
C GLY A 180 -40.42 -19.04 -56.31
N ASP A 181 -39.55 -18.03 -56.35
CA ASP A 181 -38.36 -17.98 -57.21
C ASP A 181 -37.07 -18.31 -56.43
N THR A 182 -35.95 -18.46 -57.14
CA THR A 182 -34.60 -18.39 -56.55
C THR A 182 -33.99 -17.03 -56.88
N VAL A 183 -33.53 -16.30 -55.86
CA VAL A 183 -33.01 -14.93 -56.00
C VAL A 183 -31.55 -14.80 -55.62
N ILE A 184 -30.90 -13.71 -56.04
CA ILE A 184 -29.60 -13.24 -55.54
C ILE A 184 -29.80 -11.83 -55.00
N VAL A 185 -29.30 -11.58 -53.79
CA VAL A 185 -29.22 -10.24 -53.20
C VAL A 185 -27.86 -9.64 -53.53
N ARG A 186 -27.83 -8.39 -53.99
CA ARG A 186 -26.61 -7.62 -54.22
C ARG A 186 -26.52 -6.44 -53.29
N LEU A 187 -25.45 -6.40 -52.49
CA LEU A 187 -25.04 -5.22 -51.76
C LEU A 187 -24.16 -4.37 -52.66
N ARG A 188 -24.69 -3.24 -53.11
CA ARG A 188 -24.02 -2.32 -54.04
C ARG A 188 -23.63 -1.05 -53.29
N PHE A 189 -22.34 -0.89 -53.03
CA PHE A 189 -21.78 0.32 -52.46
C PHE A 189 -21.33 1.28 -53.56
N ILE A 190 -21.60 2.57 -53.39
CA ILE A 190 -21.07 3.65 -54.24
C ILE A 190 -20.25 4.60 -53.37
N SER A 191 -18.95 4.70 -53.63
CA SER A 191 -18.01 5.55 -52.88
C SER A 191 -18.40 7.03 -52.94
N GLY A 192 -18.18 7.78 -51.85
CA GLY A 192 -18.33 9.23 -51.84
C GLY A 192 -17.18 9.97 -52.51
N THR A 193 -16.82 11.17 -52.03
CA THR A 193 -15.96 12.09 -52.83
C THR A 193 -14.46 11.99 -52.59
N ASN A 194 -14.03 11.38 -51.48
CA ASN A 194 -12.64 11.08 -51.18
C ASN A 194 -12.53 9.74 -50.42
N PHE A 195 -11.34 9.44 -49.89
CA PHE A 195 -11.05 8.19 -49.19
C PHE A 195 -11.74 8.04 -47.83
N TYR A 196 -12.40 9.07 -47.29
CA TYR A 196 -13.19 8.97 -46.07
C TYR A 196 -14.57 8.36 -46.35
N SER A 197 -14.59 7.15 -46.93
CA SER A 197 -15.81 6.52 -47.44
C SER A 197 -15.81 4.99 -47.30
N ASP A 198 -15.08 4.41 -46.36
CA ASP A 198 -15.09 2.95 -46.17
C ASP A 198 -16.43 2.49 -45.58
N VAL A 199 -16.98 1.42 -46.14
CA VAL A 199 -18.18 0.73 -45.63
C VAL A 199 -17.81 -0.69 -45.24
N ALA A 200 -18.39 -1.18 -44.15
CA ALA A 200 -18.31 -2.57 -43.76
C ALA A 200 -19.70 -3.17 -43.54
N ILE A 201 -19.80 -4.49 -43.68
CA ILE A 201 -20.95 -5.30 -43.32
C ILE A 201 -20.48 -6.50 -42.50
N ASP A 202 -21.36 -6.97 -41.63
CA ASP A 202 -21.16 -8.14 -40.81
C ASP A 202 -22.51 -8.82 -40.51
N ASP A 203 -22.48 -10.02 -39.93
CA ASP A 203 -23.66 -10.70 -39.38
C ASP A 203 -24.91 -10.68 -40.30
N VAL A 204 -24.76 -11.26 -41.49
CA VAL A 204 -25.89 -11.40 -42.43
C VAL A 204 -26.83 -12.47 -41.89
N ASN A 205 -28.10 -12.11 -41.71
CA ASN A 205 -29.15 -13.00 -41.27
C ASN A 205 -30.26 -13.08 -42.33
N ILE A 206 -30.61 -14.29 -42.74
CA ILE A 206 -31.65 -14.57 -43.72
C ILE A 206 -32.62 -15.58 -43.12
N TYR A 207 -33.85 -15.20 -42.86
CA TYR A 207 -34.82 -16.07 -42.17
C TYR A 207 -36.20 -15.94 -42.78
N ASP A 208 -37.01 -17.00 -42.69
CA ASP A 208 -38.40 -16.96 -43.16
C ASP A 208 -39.30 -16.38 -42.06
N LEU A 209 -39.98 -15.27 -42.33
CA LEU A 209 -40.90 -14.68 -41.36
C LEU A 209 -42.24 -15.42 -41.37
N LEU A 210 -42.50 -16.14 -40.30
CA LEU A 210 -43.69 -16.97 -40.14
C LEU A 210 -44.73 -16.31 -39.21
N ALA A 211 -45.99 -16.76 -39.32
CA ALA A 211 -47.05 -16.33 -38.41
C ALA A 211 -46.82 -16.95 -37.02
N GLU A 212 -46.78 -18.27 -36.95
CA GLU A 212 -46.44 -19.03 -35.76
C GLU A 212 -45.02 -19.60 -35.87
N ASP A 213 -44.08 -19.07 -35.08
CA ASP A 213 -42.70 -19.55 -35.01
C ASP A 213 -42.18 -19.42 -33.57
N ALA A 214 -41.87 -20.56 -32.97
CA ALA A 214 -41.43 -20.66 -31.60
C ALA A 214 -40.07 -21.36 -31.57
N GLY A 215 -39.07 -20.73 -30.96
CA GLY A 215 -37.74 -21.31 -30.82
C GLY A 215 -37.28 -21.41 -29.37
N VAL A 216 -36.26 -22.23 -29.13
CA VAL A 216 -35.57 -22.32 -27.84
C VAL A 216 -34.14 -21.82 -27.99
N THR A 217 -33.80 -20.72 -27.30
CA THR A 217 -32.56 -19.96 -27.58
C THR A 217 -31.39 -20.37 -26.69
N ALA A 218 -31.64 -20.77 -25.45
CA ALA A 218 -30.57 -21.16 -24.52
C ALA A 218 -31.08 -22.07 -23.40
N PHE A 219 -30.18 -22.83 -22.79
CA PHE A 219 -30.38 -23.38 -21.46
C PHE A 219 -30.01 -22.31 -20.42
N ILE A 220 -30.90 -22.06 -19.47
CA ILE A 220 -30.63 -21.23 -18.29
C ILE A 220 -30.16 -22.10 -17.13
N ASN A 221 -30.60 -23.36 -17.13
CA ASN A 221 -30.19 -24.34 -16.16
C ASN A 221 -30.04 -25.71 -16.83
N PRO A 222 -28.87 -26.36 -16.75
CA PRO A 222 -27.65 -25.91 -16.09
C PRO A 222 -27.00 -24.67 -16.73
N VAL A 223 -26.36 -23.84 -15.89
CA VAL A 223 -25.39 -22.82 -16.32
C VAL A 223 -24.05 -23.51 -16.57
N ILE A 224 -23.27 -23.02 -17.54
CA ILE A 224 -21.92 -23.52 -17.85
C ILE A 224 -20.86 -22.48 -17.42
N PRO A 225 -19.82 -22.89 -16.65
CA PRO A 225 -19.65 -24.22 -16.09
C PRO A 225 -20.67 -24.54 -15.00
N THR A 226 -21.03 -25.81 -14.90
CA THR A 226 -21.98 -26.32 -13.93
C THR A 226 -21.28 -26.52 -12.59
N CYS A 227 -21.38 -25.52 -11.72
CA CYS A 227 -20.76 -25.57 -10.38
C CYS A 227 -21.57 -26.37 -9.37
N THR A 228 -22.87 -26.49 -9.60
CA THR A 228 -23.76 -27.34 -8.81
C THR A 228 -24.68 -28.06 -9.78
N PHE A 229 -24.58 -29.38 -9.82
CA PHE A 229 -25.57 -30.22 -10.48
C PHE A 229 -26.84 -30.16 -9.64
N ASN A 230 -27.74 -29.27 -10.03
CA ASN A 230 -29.11 -29.29 -9.55
C ASN A 230 -29.89 -30.14 -10.57
N ASP A 231 -30.77 -31.04 -10.14
CA ASP A 231 -31.39 -31.92 -11.12
C ASP A 231 -32.31 -31.16 -12.12
N SER A 232 -32.56 -29.85 -11.95
CA SER A 232 -33.50 -29.06 -12.77
C SER A 232 -32.92 -28.71 -14.15
N VAL A 233 -33.79 -28.68 -15.15
CA VAL A 233 -33.49 -28.26 -16.52
C VAL A 233 -34.46 -27.17 -16.96
N GLU A 234 -33.94 -26.01 -17.38
CA GLU A 234 -34.71 -24.84 -17.80
C GLU A 234 -34.13 -24.22 -19.07
N VAL A 235 -35.01 -23.76 -19.97
CA VAL A 235 -34.65 -23.13 -21.25
C VAL A 235 -35.35 -21.80 -21.44
N THR A 236 -34.82 -20.97 -22.33
CA THR A 236 -35.50 -19.76 -22.82
C THR A 236 -36.32 -20.11 -24.06
N LEU A 237 -37.65 -19.98 -23.98
CA LEU A 237 -38.57 -20.02 -25.11
C LEU A 237 -38.71 -18.60 -25.70
N THR A 238 -38.60 -18.47 -27.00
CA THR A 238 -38.69 -17.19 -27.72
C THR A 238 -39.74 -17.28 -28.84
N ASN A 239 -40.55 -16.24 -29.01
CA ASN A 239 -41.47 -16.12 -30.13
C ASN A 239 -40.81 -15.35 -31.29
N PHE A 240 -40.44 -16.05 -32.35
CA PHE A 240 -39.88 -15.46 -33.57
C PHE A 240 -40.96 -15.13 -34.62
N GLY A 241 -42.18 -15.66 -34.42
CA GLY A 241 -43.32 -15.41 -35.28
C GLY A 241 -43.96 -14.04 -35.10
N THR A 242 -44.83 -13.69 -36.06
CA THR A 242 -45.60 -12.43 -36.05
C THR A 242 -46.90 -12.50 -35.25
N ASP A 243 -47.42 -13.70 -34.97
CA ASP A 243 -48.57 -13.93 -34.12
C ASP A 243 -48.15 -14.17 -32.66
N THR A 244 -49.05 -13.84 -31.73
CA THR A 244 -48.83 -14.15 -30.31
C THR A 244 -48.94 -15.64 -30.06
N LEU A 245 -47.94 -16.24 -29.42
CA LEU A 245 -47.98 -17.65 -29.02
C LEU A 245 -48.84 -17.83 -27.77
N THR A 246 -49.69 -18.84 -27.83
CA THR A 246 -50.61 -19.27 -26.77
C THR A 246 -50.37 -20.70 -26.31
N SER A 247 -49.70 -21.51 -27.14
CA SER A 247 -49.23 -22.85 -26.79
C SER A 247 -48.01 -23.25 -27.61
N VAL A 248 -47.10 -24.03 -27.02
CA VAL A 248 -45.93 -24.63 -27.68
C VAL A 248 -45.64 -25.98 -27.02
N ASN A 249 -45.30 -27.00 -27.80
CA ASN A 249 -44.75 -28.23 -27.26
C ASN A 249 -43.22 -28.12 -27.25
N ILE A 250 -42.61 -28.43 -26.11
CA ILE A 250 -41.16 -28.47 -25.94
C ILE A 250 -40.78 -29.90 -25.59
N ASP A 251 -40.22 -30.58 -26.56
CA ASP A 251 -39.59 -31.88 -26.37
C ASP A 251 -38.14 -31.66 -25.92
N TRP A 252 -37.59 -32.63 -25.19
CA TRP A 252 -36.20 -32.53 -24.74
C TRP A 252 -35.61 -33.91 -24.45
N GLU A 253 -34.30 -34.00 -24.53
CA GLU A 253 -33.53 -35.23 -24.39
C GLU A 253 -32.36 -35.04 -23.43
N TRP A 254 -32.01 -36.13 -22.73
CA TRP A 254 -30.79 -36.25 -21.94
C TRP A 254 -29.98 -37.40 -22.50
N ASN A 255 -28.77 -37.12 -23.00
CA ASN A 255 -27.90 -38.10 -23.67
C ASN A 255 -28.69 -38.94 -24.68
N ILE A 256 -29.33 -38.28 -25.65
CA ILE A 256 -30.19 -38.87 -26.69
C ILE A 256 -31.42 -39.67 -26.19
N ALA A 257 -31.68 -39.70 -24.89
CA ALA A 257 -32.86 -40.34 -24.31
C ALA A 257 -34.00 -39.32 -24.16
N PRO A 258 -35.12 -39.47 -24.87
CA PRO A 258 -36.25 -38.56 -24.77
C PRO A 258 -36.84 -38.51 -23.37
N GLN A 259 -37.13 -37.29 -22.91
CA GLN A 259 -37.77 -37.01 -21.63
C GLN A 259 -39.26 -36.68 -21.82
N THR A 260 -39.95 -36.37 -20.73
CA THR A 260 -41.37 -36.01 -20.80
C THR A 260 -41.53 -34.64 -21.44
N GLN A 261 -42.19 -34.59 -22.59
CA GLN A 261 -42.54 -33.36 -23.30
C GLN A 261 -43.28 -32.37 -22.37
N VAL A 262 -42.92 -31.10 -22.48
CA VAL A 262 -43.60 -30.00 -21.79
C VAL A 262 -44.54 -29.30 -22.76
N ALA A 263 -45.84 -29.27 -22.45
CA ALA A 263 -46.82 -28.49 -23.18
C ALA A 263 -46.96 -27.11 -22.52
N TRP A 264 -46.21 -26.12 -23.02
CA TRP A 264 -46.30 -24.74 -22.55
C TRP A 264 -47.61 -24.10 -23.05
N THR A 265 -48.25 -23.32 -22.19
CA THR A 265 -49.42 -22.48 -22.53
C THR A 265 -49.27 -21.12 -21.86
N GLY A 266 -49.53 -20.05 -22.60
CA GLY A 266 -49.30 -18.70 -22.08
C GLY A 266 -49.75 -17.60 -23.04
N ILE A 267 -49.11 -16.44 -22.94
CA ILE A 267 -49.23 -15.33 -23.89
C ILE A 267 -47.82 -14.78 -24.09
N LEU A 268 -47.18 -15.16 -25.19
CA LEU A 268 -45.85 -14.69 -25.54
C LEU A 268 -45.94 -13.86 -26.82
N ALA A 269 -45.78 -12.54 -26.67
CA ALA A 269 -45.87 -11.60 -27.79
C ALA A 269 -44.72 -11.82 -28.81
N PRO A 270 -44.88 -11.41 -30.07
CA PRO A 270 -43.79 -11.42 -31.06
C PRO A 270 -42.52 -10.76 -30.52
N GLY A 271 -41.38 -11.44 -30.69
CA GLY A 271 -40.06 -11.01 -30.19
C GLY A 271 -39.85 -11.16 -28.67
N ALA A 272 -40.84 -11.60 -27.91
CA ALA A 272 -40.70 -11.81 -26.47
C ALA A 272 -40.10 -13.19 -26.14
N SER A 273 -39.46 -13.28 -24.98
CA SER A 273 -38.90 -14.53 -24.44
C SER A 273 -39.38 -14.81 -23.01
N GLU A 274 -39.46 -16.08 -22.63
CA GLU A 274 -39.82 -16.55 -21.28
C GLU A 274 -39.01 -17.80 -20.90
N ASN A 275 -38.66 -17.93 -19.62
CA ASN A 275 -37.97 -19.12 -19.10
C ASN A 275 -38.99 -20.25 -18.84
N VAL A 276 -38.71 -21.44 -19.34
CA VAL A 276 -39.58 -22.62 -19.22
C VAL A 276 -38.84 -23.76 -18.53
N TYR A 277 -39.42 -24.24 -17.43
CA TYR A 277 -38.95 -25.43 -16.72
C TYR A 277 -39.34 -26.71 -17.46
N LEU A 278 -38.35 -27.51 -17.83
CA LEU A 278 -38.53 -28.73 -18.64
C LEU A 278 -38.70 -29.99 -17.78
N GLY A 279 -38.05 -30.04 -16.62
CA GLY A 279 -38.13 -31.17 -15.70
C GLY A 279 -36.89 -31.34 -14.85
N SER A 280 -36.68 -32.56 -14.34
CA SER A 280 -35.46 -32.89 -13.61
C SER A 280 -34.82 -34.20 -14.04
N VAL A 281 -33.51 -34.18 -14.28
CA VAL A 281 -32.64 -35.35 -14.52
C VAL A 281 -31.33 -35.18 -13.77
N ALA A 282 -30.75 -36.29 -13.30
CA ALA A 282 -29.47 -36.28 -12.59
C ALA A 282 -28.30 -36.26 -13.57
N TYR A 283 -28.19 -35.18 -14.34
CA TYR A 283 -27.12 -34.98 -15.30
C TYR A 283 -25.76 -34.80 -14.59
N MET A 284 -24.69 -35.24 -15.23
CA MET A 284 -23.31 -35.17 -14.73
C MET A 284 -22.38 -34.59 -15.80
N ASP A 285 -21.15 -34.27 -15.40
CA ASP A 285 -20.09 -33.82 -16.30
C ASP A 285 -20.01 -34.65 -17.61
N GLY A 286 -20.04 -33.97 -18.74
CA GLY A 286 -20.01 -34.55 -20.08
C GLY A 286 -21.38 -34.95 -20.65
N ASP A 287 -22.48 -34.84 -19.88
CA ASP A 287 -23.81 -35.13 -20.38
C ASP A 287 -24.32 -34.05 -21.33
N VAL A 288 -25.08 -34.47 -22.36
CA VAL A 288 -25.71 -33.57 -23.34
C VAL A 288 -27.19 -33.42 -23.02
N LEU A 289 -27.67 -32.18 -22.94
CA LEU A 289 -29.08 -31.83 -22.87
C LEU A 289 -29.48 -31.13 -24.18
N SER A 290 -30.59 -31.56 -24.76
CA SER A 290 -31.14 -30.98 -25.99
C SER A 290 -32.60 -30.66 -25.78
N ALA A 291 -33.07 -29.51 -26.26
CA ALA A 291 -34.47 -29.13 -26.23
C ALA A 291 -34.90 -28.70 -27.63
N TYR A 292 -36.12 -29.03 -28.01
CA TYR A 292 -36.68 -28.59 -29.27
C TYR A 292 -38.18 -28.27 -29.20
N THR A 293 -38.57 -27.21 -29.89
CA THR A 293 -39.93 -26.70 -29.97
C THR A 293 -40.73 -27.38 -31.09
N GLY A 294 -42.05 -27.27 -31.00
CA GLY A 294 -42.96 -27.75 -32.03
C GLY A 294 -44.41 -27.41 -31.74
N LEU A 295 -45.24 -27.48 -32.78
CA LEU A 295 -46.67 -27.18 -32.74
C LEU A 295 -47.03 -25.80 -32.11
N PRO A 296 -46.37 -24.68 -32.49
CA PRO A 296 -46.77 -23.36 -32.00
C PRO A 296 -48.24 -23.07 -32.34
N ASN A 297 -49.03 -22.68 -31.35
CA ASN A 297 -50.49 -22.53 -31.44
C ASN A 297 -51.24 -23.77 -31.99
N GLY A 298 -50.64 -24.96 -31.90
CA GLY A 298 -51.19 -26.20 -32.45
C GLY A 298 -51.00 -26.37 -33.96
N VAL A 299 -50.20 -25.51 -34.60
CA VAL A 299 -49.91 -25.52 -36.04
C VAL A 299 -48.56 -26.17 -36.30
N VAL A 300 -48.46 -27.04 -37.31
CA VAL A 300 -47.17 -27.57 -37.74
C VAL A 300 -46.43 -26.47 -38.50
N GLU A 301 -45.27 -26.10 -37.98
CA GLU A 301 -44.41 -25.11 -38.60
C GLU A 301 -43.83 -25.62 -39.94
N PRO A 302 -43.68 -24.75 -40.96
CA PRO A 302 -42.91 -25.05 -42.16
C PRO A 302 -41.44 -25.33 -41.86
N ILE A 303 -40.80 -26.19 -42.66
CA ILE A 303 -39.38 -26.57 -42.51
C ILE A 303 -38.43 -25.36 -42.48
N SER A 304 -38.84 -24.22 -43.06
CA SER A 304 -38.09 -22.97 -43.06
C SER A 304 -38.04 -22.24 -41.71
N GLY A 305 -38.89 -22.59 -40.72
CA GLY A 305 -38.80 -22.02 -39.37
C GLY A 305 -37.88 -22.82 -38.44
N ASN A 306 -37.67 -24.11 -38.71
CA ASN A 306 -37.00 -25.06 -37.82
C ASN A 306 -35.56 -24.73 -37.39
N GLY A 307 -34.87 -23.74 -37.96
CA GLY A 307 -33.47 -23.49 -37.59
C GLY A 307 -33.28 -22.85 -36.20
N ASN A 308 -34.34 -22.31 -35.58
CA ASN A 308 -34.34 -21.81 -34.20
C ASN A 308 -35.02 -22.79 -33.20
N ASP A 309 -35.53 -23.92 -33.71
CA ASP A 309 -36.34 -24.86 -32.93
C ASP A 309 -35.51 -25.64 -31.93
N THR A 310 -34.20 -25.78 -32.13
CA THR A 310 -33.37 -26.72 -31.36
C THR A 310 -32.20 -26.01 -30.69
N THR A 311 -32.02 -26.26 -29.41
CA THR A 311 -30.81 -25.89 -28.66
C THR A 311 -30.22 -27.09 -27.94
N SER A 312 -28.91 -27.11 -27.74
CA SER A 312 -28.21 -28.19 -27.06
C SER A 312 -27.02 -27.68 -26.27
N ILE A 313 -26.77 -28.28 -25.11
CA ILE A 313 -25.65 -27.95 -24.24
C ILE A 313 -24.96 -29.22 -23.75
N THR A 314 -23.63 -29.19 -23.69
CA THR A 314 -22.85 -30.23 -23.00
C THR A 314 -22.48 -29.69 -21.62
N THR A 315 -22.88 -30.40 -20.58
CA THR A 315 -22.59 -30.02 -19.19
C THR A 315 -21.12 -30.22 -18.89
N ILE A 316 -20.50 -29.23 -18.26
CA ILE A 316 -19.06 -29.20 -18.00
C ILE A 316 -18.85 -28.65 -16.59
N THR A 317 -18.04 -29.33 -15.80
CA THR A 317 -17.69 -28.92 -14.43
C THR A 317 -16.50 -27.98 -14.45
N GLY A 318 -16.64 -26.82 -13.81
CA GLY A 318 -15.56 -25.85 -13.70
C GLY A 318 -14.48 -26.26 -12.72
N LEU A 319 -13.26 -25.78 -12.94
CA LEU A 319 -12.12 -26.05 -12.07
C LEU A 319 -12.34 -25.44 -10.68
N SER A 320 -11.86 -26.15 -9.66
CA SER A 320 -11.92 -25.66 -8.27
C SER A 320 -10.90 -26.39 -7.41
N GLY A 321 -10.23 -25.67 -6.51
CA GLY A 321 -9.24 -26.22 -5.60
C GLY A 321 -7.81 -26.16 -6.15
N THR A 322 -6.97 -27.06 -5.66
CA THR A 322 -5.53 -27.03 -5.94
C THR A 322 -5.16 -28.06 -7.01
N TYR A 323 -4.39 -27.62 -7.99
CA TYR A 323 -3.81 -28.43 -9.06
C TYR A 323 -2.29 -28.19 -9.11
N THR A 324 -1.59 -29.06 -9.84
CA THR A 324 -0.15 -29.01 -10.02
C THR A 324 0.22 -28.86 -11.49
N ILE A 325 1.19 -28.00 -11.79
CA ILE A 325 1.79 -27.85 -13.12
C ILE A 325 3.19 -28.44 -13.10
N GLY A 326 3.50 -29.37 -14.00
CA GLY A 326 4.82 -29.95 -14.15
C GLY A 326 4.79 -31.33 -14.78
N ALA A 327 5.98 -31.93 -15.02
CA ALA A 327 6.12 -33.21 -15.70
C ALA A 327 5.31 -34.37 -15.06
N THR A 328 4.96 -34.23 -13.78
CA THR A 328 4.17 -35.20 -13.01
C THR A 328 2.88 -34.61 -12.44
N GLY A 329 2.55 -33.36 -12.80
CA GLY A 329 1.41 -32.63 -12.27
C GLY A 329 0.10 -32.97 -12.98
N ASP A 330 -0.99 -32.39 -12.48
CA ASP A 330 -2.33 -32.46 -13.08
C ASP A 330 -2.35 -31.86 -14.50
N PHE A 331 -1.56 -30.79 -14.69
CA PHE A 331 -1.29 -30.21 -15.99
C PHE A 331 0.20 -30.35 -16.31
N LEU A 332 0.51 -30.74 -17.55
CA LEU A 332 1.89 -30.93 -17.98
C LEU A 332 2.70 -29.61 -17.92
N ASN A 333 2.04 -28.50 -18.24
CA ASN A 333 2.65 -27.18 -18.36
C ASN A 333 1.62 -26.03 -18.33
N PHE A 334 2.09 -24.79 -18.48
CA PHE A 334 1.24 -23.59 -18.42
C PHE A 334 0.25 -23.53 -19.58
N THR A 335 0.67 -23.86 -20.81
CA THR A 335 -0.24 -23.86 -21.97
C THR A 335 -1.43 -24.80 -21.75
N VAL A 336 -1.20 -26.00 -21.23
CA VAL A 336 -2.28 -26.97 -20.97
C VAL A 336 -3.19 -26.47 -19.84
N ALA A 337 -2.64 -25.87 -18.78
CA ALA A 337 -3.44 -25.28 -17.71
C ALA A 337 -4.31 -24.10 -18.20
N ALA A 338 -3.74 -23.19 -19.01
CA ALA A 338 -4.48 -22.07 -19.60
C ALA A 338 -5.62 -22.54 -20.52
N ASN A 339 -5.36 -23.53 -21.38
CA ASN A 339 -6.40 -24.12 -22.23
C ASN A 339 -7.51 -24.78 -21.40
N ALA A 340 -7.16 -25.44 -20.29
CA ALA A 340 -8.14 -26.05 -19.39
C ALA A 340 -9.02 -24.98 -18.73
N LEU A 341 -8.45 -23.88 -18.26
CA LEU A 341 -9.21 -22.76 -17.71
C LEU A 341 -10.21 -22.20 -18.74
N ASN A 342 -9.78 -21.97 -19.98
CA ASN A 342 -10.67 -21.47 -21.03
C ASN A 342 -11.76 -22.47 -21.44
N THR A 343 -11.48 -23.77 -21.36
CA THR A 343 -12.43 -24.82 -21.74
C THR A 343 -13.46 -25.09 -20.64
N PHE A 344 -13.00 -25.15 -19.39
CA PHE A 344 -13.80 -25.62 -18.26
C PHE A 344 -14.34 -24.47 -17.40
N GLY A 345 -13.76 -23.27 -17.46
CA GLY A 345 -14.07 -22.21 -16.52
C GLY A 345 -13.70 -22.58 -15.07
N VAL A 346 -14.18 -21.79 -14.11
CA VAL A 346 -13.97 -22.03 -12.68
C VAL A 346 -15.27 -22.03 -11.88
N CYS A 347 -15.31 -22.85 -10.85
CA CYS A 347 -16.44 -22.98 -9.92
C CYS A 347 -16.08 -22.67 -8.46
N GLY A 348 -14.82 -22.32 -8.23
CA GLY A 348 -14.29 -21.84 -6.96
C GLY A 348 -12.88 -21.30 -7.17
N PRO A 349 -12.18 -20.87 -6.09
CA PRO A 349 -10.78 -20.51 -6.18
C PRO A 349 -9.95 -21.67 -6.74
N VAL A 350 -9.06 -21.38 -7.68
CA VAL A 350 -8.14 -22.32 -8.29
C VAL A 350 -6.70 -21.92 -7.96
N VAL A 351 -5.91 -22.88 -7.46
CA VAL A 351 -4.48 -22.69 -7.20
C VAL A 351 -3.68 -23.68 -8.03
N MET A 352 -2.83 -23.18 -8.91
CA MET A 352 -1.89 -23.92 -9.75
C MET A 352 -0.50 -23.88 -9.10
N ASN A 353 -0.13 -24.94 -8.36
CA ASN A 353 1.21 -25.11 -7.80
C ASN A 353 2.17 -25.59 -8.88
N VAL A 354 3.12 -24.75 -9.25
CA VAL A 354 4.09 -25.03 -10.31
C VAL A 354 5.32 -25.71 -9.72
N GLN A 355 5.64 -26.90 -10.23
CA GLN A 355 6.82 -27.66 -9.86
C GLN A 355 8.09 -26.96 -10.32
N ASP A 356 9.17 -27.13 -9.55
CA ASP A 356 10.50 -26.60 -9.89
C ASP A 356 10.89 -26.95 -11.33
N GLY A 357 11.30 -25.94 -12.10
CA GLY A 357 11.67 -26.14 -13.49
C GLY A 357 11.64 -24.89 -14.35
N THR A 358 12.03 -25.08 -15.60
CA THR A 358 11.96 -24.06 -16.66
C THR A 358 10.96 -24.51 -17.71
N TYR A 359 10.00 -23.66 -18.00
CA TYR A 359 8.90 -23.87 -18.93
C TYR A 359 9.09 -22.88 -20.08
N SER A 360 9.47 -23.37 -21.26
CA SER A 360 9.76 -22.52 -22.43
C SER A 360 8.51 -22.39 -23.32
N GLU A 361 7.58 -21.53 -22.91
CA GLU A 361 6.21 -21.44 -23.44
C GLU A 361 5.74 -19.99 -23.54
N GLN A 362 4.86 -19.73 -24.49
CA GLN A 362 4.14 -18.47 -24.63
C GLN A 362 2.66 -18.76 -24.33
N ILE A 363 2.03 -17.98 -23.45
CA ILE A 363 0.64 -18.21 -23.02
C ILE A 363 -0.24 -16.97 -23.12
N THR A 364 -1.45 -17.14 -23.64
CA THR A 364 -2.51 -16.13 -23.57
C THR A 364 -3.50 -16.53 -22.49
N LEU A 365 -3.80 -15.60 -21.60
CA LEU A 365 -4.88 -15.69 -20.63
C LEU A 365 -5.98 -14.75 -21.08
N THR A 366 -7.19 -15.27 -21.14
CA THR A 366 -8.40 -14.52 -21.49
C THR A 366 -9.31 -14.44 -20.29
N GLU A 367 -10.46 -13.78 -20.44
CA GLU A 367 -11.54 -13.92 -19.47
C GLU A 367 -11.92 -15.40 -19.32
N VAL A 368 -11.95 -15.88 -18.07
CA VAL A 368 -12.32 -17.27 -17.76
C VAL A 368 -13.69 -17.26 -17.12
N ILE A 369 -14.59 -18.06 -17.71
CA ILE A 369 -15.98 -18.14 -17.25
C ILE A 369 -16.03 -18.56 -15.78
N GLY A 370 -16.81 -17.83 -14.98
CA GLY A 370 -17.00 -18.10 -13.55
C GLY A 370 -16.01 -17.41 -12.62
N MET A 371 -15.03 -16.66 -13.15
CA MET A 371 -14.11 -15.86 -12.35
C MET A 371 -14.82 -14.70 -11.64
N SER A 372 -14.30 -14.34 -10.46
CA SER A 372 -14.78 -13.24 -9.63
C SER A 372 -13.78 -12.95 -8.52
N ALA A 373 -14.04 -11.93 -7.70
CA ALA A 373 -13.26 -11.66 -6.49
C ALA A 373 -13.17 -12.84 -5.50
N THR A 374 -14.05 -13.83 -5.61
CA THR A 374 -13.97 -15.09 -4.83
C THR A 374 -13.42 -16.27 -5.64
N ASN A 375 -13.69 -16.33 -6.93
CA ASN A 375 -13.23 -17.41 -7.80
C ASN A 375 -12.03 -16.92 -8.61
N THR A 376 -10.88 -16.87 -7.94
CA THR A 376 -9.62 -16.40 -8.54
C THR A 376 -8.80 -17.57 -9.07
N VAL A 377 -7.84 -17.27 -9.95
CA VAL A 377 -6.87 -18.26 -10.44
C VAL A 377 -5.48 -17.80 -10.03
N THR A 378 -4.81 -18.62 -9.22
CA THR A 378 -3.45 -18.33 -8.73
C THR A 378 -2.45 -19.27 -9.39
N PHE A 379 -1.46 -18.73 -10.09
CA PHE A 379 -0.25 -19.44 -10.47
C PHE A 379 0.84 -19.16 -9.43
N GLN A 380 1.38 -20.19 -8.78
CA GLN A 380 2.40 -20.01 -7.76
C GLN A 380 3.50 -21.07 -7.80
N SER A 381 4.73 -20.70 -7.46
CA SER A 381 5.79 -21.69 -7.20
C SER A 381 5.39 -22.58 -6.02
N GLU A 382 5.51 -23.90 -6.16
CA GLU A 382 5.15 -24.84 -5.10
C GLU A 382 6.00 -24.66 -3.83
N ASN A 383 7.21 -24.10 -3.98
CA ASN A 383 8.18 -23.88 -2.91
C ASN A 383 8.24 -22.42 -2.45
N ASN A 384 7.37 -21.54 -2.97
CA ASN A 384 7.37 -20.10 -2.69
C ASN A 384 8.72 -19.41 -2.97
N ASP A 385 9.45 -19.91 -3.97
CA ASP A 385 10.74 -19.36 -4.38
C ASP A 385 10.72 -19.06 -5.88
N PRO A 386 10.81 -17.77 -6.29
CA PRO A 386 10.84 -17.39 -7.69
C PRO A 386 12.09 -17.87 -8.43
N ALA A 387 13.16 -18.25 -7.74
CA ALA A 387 14.37 -18.76 -8.37
C ALA A 387 14.22 -20.21 -8.88
N LEU A 388 13.21 -20.96 -8.39
CA LEU A 388 13.03 -22.38 -8.72
C LEU A 388 12.07 -22.62 -9.89
N VAL A 389 11.20 -21.66 -10.20
CA VAL A 389 10.23 -21.77 -11.30
C VAL A 389 10.44 -20.63 -12.29
N THR A 390 10.71 -20.96 -13.55
CA THR A 390 10.84 -19.98 -14.64
C THR A 390 9.88 -20.29 -15.78
N LEU A 391 9.00 -19.35 -16.12
CA LEU A 391 8.28 -19.33 -17.40
C LEU A 391 9.03 -18.39 -18.36
N GLU A 392 9.49 -18.90 -19.49
CA GLU A 392 10.28 -18.14 -20.45
C GLU A 392 9.84 -18.32 -21.90
N TYR A 393 10.10 -17.31 -22.73
CA TYR A 393 9.88 -17.42 -24.17
C TYR A 393 10.86 -16.58 -24.97
N ASN A 394 11.25 -17.08 -26.15
CA ASN A 394 12.16 -16.39 -27.07
C ASN A 394 11.36 -15.69 -28.17
N THR A 395 11.13 -14.40 -28.00
CA THR A 395 10.30 -13.62 -28.91
C THR A 395 11.06 -13.16 -30.16
N LEU A 396 10.48 -13.40 -31.35
CA LEU A 396 11.17 -13.20 -32.64
C LEU A 396 10.57 -12.11 -33.54
N THR A 397 9.29 -11.80 -33.40
CA THR A 397 8.55 -10.83 -34.21
C THR A 397 7.90 -9.78 -33.32
N THR A 398 7.41 -8.68 -33.89
CA THR A 398 6.68 -7.64 -33.14
C THR A 398 5.23 -8.01 -32.82
N SER A 399 4.64 -8.97 -33.54
CA SER A 399 3.28 -9.48 -33.29
C SER A 399 3.22 -10.35 -32.04
N ASP A 400 4.27 -11.13 -31.78
CA ASP A 400 4.29 -12.16 -30.73
C ASP A 400 5.44 -11.89 -29.75
N ASN A 401 5.65 -10.61 -29.40
CA ASN A 401 6.85 -10.17 -28.68
C ASN A 401 6.79 -10.28 -27.15
N TRP A 402 5.86 -11.06 -26.61
CA TRP A 402 5.53 -11.19 -25.19
C TRP A 402 5.74 -12.63 -24.68
N VAL A 403 5.75 -12.86 -23.37
CA VAL A 403 5.79 -14.20 -22.76
C VAL A 403 4.40 -14.63 -22.29
N VAL A 404 3.71 -13.72 -21.59
CA VAL A 404 2.33 -13.84 -21.16
C VAL A 404 1.52 -12.68 -21.76
N GLN A 405 0.43 -13.01 -22.45
CA GLN A 405 -0.58 -12.05 -22.86
C GLN A 405 -1.78 -12.18 -21.93
N MET A 406 -2.29 -11.05 -21.46
CA MET A 406 -3.50 -10.93 -20.68
C MET A 406 -4.47 -10.10 -21.51
N ASP A 407 -5.56 -10.73 -21.94
CA ASP A 407 -6.53 -10.15 -22.86
C ASP A 407 -7.95 -10.31 -22.28
N GLY A 408 -8.40 -9.30 -21.52
CA GLY A 408 -9.59 -9.39 -20.66
C GLY A 408 -9.43 -10.38 -19.52
N ALA A 409 -8.20 -10.68 -19.12
CA ALA A 409 -7.91 -11.65 -18.07
C ALA A 409 -8.10 -10.99 -16.71
N ASP A 410 -9.18 -11.36 -16.02
CA ASP A 410 -9.55 -10.80 -14.73
C ASP A 410 -9.21 -11.73 -13.57
N HIS A 411 -8.86 -11.18 -12.41
CA HIS A 411 -8.71 -11.93 -11.16
C HIS A 411 -7.62 -13.04 -11.16
N PHE A 412 -6.59 -12.88 -11.99
CA PHE A 412 -5.40 -13.73 -11.96
C PHE A 412 -4.39 -13.26 -10.92
N HIS A 413 -3.75 -14.23 -10.26
CA HIS A 413 -2.69 -13.98 -9.28
C HIS A 413 -1.43 -14.75 -9.66
N PHE A 414 -0.29 -14.06 -9.72
CA PHE A 414 1.02 -14.66 -10.01
C PHE A 414 1.92 -14.49 -8.79
N ASN A 415 2.35 -15.59 -8.18
CA ASN A 415 3.07 -15.56 -6.91
C ASN A 415 4.41 -16.31 -6.98
N ASN A 416 5.50 -15.62 -6.67
CA ASN A 416 6.83 -16.21 -6.52
C ASN A 416 7.30 -17.02 -7.74
N ILE A 417 7.15 -16.48 -8.95
CA ILE A 417 7.63 -17.10 -10.20
C ILE A 417 8.58 -16.14 -10.93
N THR A 418 9.59 -16.68 -11.63
CA THR A 418 10.36 -15.91 -12.61
C THR A 418 9.67 -15.94 -13.98
N PHE A 419 9.38 -14.78 -14.55
CA PHE A 419 8.92 -14.60 -15.93
C PHE A 419 10.01 -13.93 -16.76
N GLN A 420 10.41 -14.55 -17.86
CA GLN A 420 11.58 -14.11 -18.61
C GLN A 420 11.39 -14.12 -20.12
N ASN A 421 11.65 -12.97 -20.75
CA ASN A 421 11.84 -12.92 -22.20
C ASN A 421 13.32 -13.20 -22.54
N THR A 422 13.58 -14.28 -23.29
CA THR A 422 14.93 -14.69 -23.72
C THR A 422 15.37 -14.11 -25.06
N GLY A 423 14.47 -13.38 -25.73
CA GLY A 423 14.73 -12.67 -26.97
C GLY A 423 15.80 -11.59 -26.83
N VAL A 424 16.49 -11.30 -27.94
CA VAL A 424 17.52 -10.24 -28.04
C VAL A 424 17.02 -8.99 -28.74
N SER A 425 15.89 -9.08 -29.44
CA SER A 425 15.31 -7.98 -30.22
C SER A 425 14.13 -7.31 -29.53
N PHE A 426 13.54 -7.97 -28.53
CA PHE A 426 12.40 -7.53 -27.74
C PHE A 426 12.58 -8.02 -26.30
N SER A 427 11.88 -7.40 -25.35
CA SER A 427 11.98 -7.78 -23.93
C SER A 427 10.65 -7.85 -23.21
N ARG A 428 9.54 -7.77 -23.94
CA ARG A 428 8.21 -7.77 -23.32
C ARG A 428 7.92 -9.13 -22.71
N VAL A 429 7.50 -9.09 -21.45
CA VAL A 429 7.19 -10.26 -20.64
C VAL A 429 5.68 -10.36 -20.52
N PHE A 430 5.04 -9.33 -19.97
CA PHE A 430 3.59 -9.21 -19.92
C PHE A 430 3.10 -8.19 -20.94
N TRP A 431 2.12 -8.59 -21.74
CA TRP A 431 1.23 -7.68 -22.46
C TRP A 431 -0.11 -7.71 -21.74
N VAL A 432 -0.55 -6.58 -21.19
CA VAL A 432 -1.86 -6.43 -20.53
C VAL A 432 -2.77 -5.58 -21.41
N SER A 433 -3.96 -6.08 -21.72
CA SER A 433 -4.98 -5.40 -22.52
C SER A 433 -6.36 -6.02 -22.33
N GLY A 434 -7.34 -5.55 -23.09
CA GLY A 434 -8.68 -6.15 -23.17
C GLY A 434 -9.55 -5.92 -21.94
N GLY A 435 -9.15 -5.01 -21.04
CA GLY A 435 -9.84 -4.79 -19.77
C GLY A 435 -9.45 -5.83 -18.74
N SER A 436 -8.14 -6.10 -18.61
CA SER A 436 -7.64 -7.10 -17.64
C SER A 436 -7.62 -6.49 -16.24
N HIS A 437 -8.65 -6.74 -15.44
CA HIS A 437 -8.89 -6.13 -14.15
C HIS A 437 -8.51 -7.01 -12.96
N TYR A 438 -8.24 -6.37 -11.81
CA TYR A 438 -8.10 -7.07 -10.51
C TYR A 438 -7.01 -8.15 -10.48
N ASN A 439 -5.95 -8.00 -11.26
CA ASN A 439 -4.83 -8.95 -11.28
C ASN A 439 -3.75 -8.55 -10.27
N THR A 440 -3.04 -9.55 -9.76
CA THR A 440 -1.99 -9.34 -8.77
C THR A 440 -0.71 -10.07 -9.14
N TRP A 441 0.41 -9.36 -9.07
CA TRP A 441 1.76 -9.93 -9.16
C TRP A 441 2.43 -9.76 -7.80
N THR A 442 2.77 -10.87 -7.15
CA THR A 442 3.43 -10.85 -5.83
C THR A 442 4.72 -11.65 -5.80
N GLY A 443 5.82 -11.02 -5.37
CA GLY A 443 7.10 -11.72 -5.14
C GLY A 443 7.76 -12.30 -6.39
N ASN A 444 7.37 -11.85 -7.59
CA ASN A 444 7.89 -12.39 -8.86
C ASN A 444 9.21 -11.74 -9.27
N VAL A 445 9.92 -12.41 -10.18
CA VAL A 445 11.02 -11.80 -10.94
C VAL A 445 10.58 -11.64 -12.39
N ILE A 446 10.47 -10.41 -12.89
CA ILE A 446 10.04 -10.10 -14.26
C ILE A 446 11.25 -9.51 -14.99
N ARG A 447 11.80 -10.19 -16.00
CA ARG A 447 13.08 -9.76 -16.57
C ARG A 447 13.28 -10.02 -18.05
N ALA A 448 14.15 -9.22 -18.66
CA ALA A 448 14.80 -9.53 -19.92
C ALA A 448 16.08 -10.34 -19.66
N ALA A 449 16.40 -11.29 -20.56
CA ALA A 449 17.63 -12.08 -20.44
C ALA A 449 18.92 -11.25 -20.54
N ASN A 450 18.88 -10.11 -21.23
CA ASN A 450 20.04 -9.24 -21.43
C ASN A 450 19.68 -7.78 -21.15
N LEU A 451 20.68 -7.01 -20.71
CA LEU A 451 20.59 -5.55 -20.67
C LEU A 451 20.32 -5.00 -22.08
N THR A 452 19.25 -4.25 -22.22
CA THR A 452 18.95 -3.56 -23.48
C THR A 452 19.68 -2.22 -23.58
N THR A 453 19.93 -1.79 -24.82
CA THR A 453 20.41 -0.44 -25.14
C THR A 453 19.45 0.33 -26.06
N SER A 454 18.19 -0.13 -26.14
CA SER A 454 17.14 0.44 -26.98
C SER A 454 16.18 1.27 -26.14
N THR A 455 15.67 2.39 -26.66
CA THR A 455 14.61 3.20 -26.03
C THR A 455 13.21 2.83 -26.52
N SER A 456 13.09 1.81 -27.37
CA SER A 456 11.80 1.35 -27.92
C SER A 456 10.93 0.70 -26.85
N THR A 457 9.62 0.95 -26.92
CA THR A 457 8.61 0.32 -26.04
C THR A 457 8.48 -1.19 -26.22
N ASN A 458 9.02 -1.77 -27.30
CA ASN A 458 9.11 -3.22 -27.47
C ASN A 458 10.05 -3.90 -26.46
N TYR A 459 10.77 -3.10 -25.68
CA TYR A 459 11.64 -3.55 -24.59
C TYR A 459 11.04 -3.24 -23.21
N ALA A 460 9.76 -2.87 -23.13
CA ALA A 460 9.05 -2.75 -21.86
C ALA A 460 8.76 -4.15 -21.29
N LEU A 461 9.05 -4.43 -20.02
CA LEU A 461 8.81 -5.76 -19.44
C LEU A 461 7.33 -6.02 -19.22
N VAL A 462 6.62 -5.06 -18.62
CA VAL A 462 5.17 -5.01 -18.55
C VAL A 462 4.68 -3.90 -19.46
N TYR A 463 3.75 -4.22 -20.35
CA TYR A 463 3.27 -3.33 -21.38
C TYR A 463 1.74 -3.33 -21.43
N SER A 464 1.14 -2.19 -21.09
CA SER A 464 -0.25 -1.85 -21.38
C SER A 464 -0.27 -0.64 -22.36
N PRO A 465 -0.78 -0.80 -23.59
CA PRO A 465 -0.75 0.24 -24.62
C PRO A 465 -1.83 1.32 -24.44
N SER A 466 -1.51 2.55 -24.85
CA SER A 466 -2.47 3.66 -24.88
C SER A 466 -3.71 3.38 -25.73
N GLY A 467 -4.89 3.78 -25.26
CA GLY A 467 -6.14 3.73 -26.03
C GLY A 467 -6.57 2.32 -26.44
N SER A 468 -6.19 1.31 -25.65
CA SER A 468 -6.52 -0.10 -25.90
C SER A 468 -7.64 -0.60 -25.01
N SER A 469 -7.55 -0.35 -23.70
CA SER A 469 -8.56 -0.72 -22.69
C SER A 469 -8.31 0.02 -21.38
N ILE A 470 -9.27 -0.05 -20.46
CA ILE A 470 -9.07 0.36 -19.07
C ILE A 470 -8.72 -0.91 -18.29
N ASP A 471 -7.52 -1.02 -17.73
CA ASP A 471 -7.07 -2.22 -17.00
C ASP A 471 -7.02 -1.94 -15.47
N THR A 472 -8.15 -1.59 -14.86
CA THR A 472 -8.19 -1.10 -13.46
C THR A 472 -7.82 -2.14 -12.39
N MET A 473 -7.50 -1.63 -11.20
CA MET A 473 -7.36 -2.42 -9.95
C MET A 473 -6.24 -3.47 -9.98
N ASN A 474 -5.20 -3.23 -10.78
CA ASN A 474 -4.05 -4.12 -10.89
C ASN A 474 -2.97 -3.79 -9.84
N VAL A 475 -2.39 -4.83 -9.24
CA VAL A 475 -1.47 -4.71 -8.09
C VAL A 475 -0.14 -5.40 -8.37
N PHE A 476 0.96 -4.66 -8.25
CA PHE A 476 2.33 -5.15 -8.29
C PHE A 476 2.96 -4.97 -6.91
N ASP A 477 3.14 -6.07 -6.17
CA ASP A 477 3.63 -6.07 -4.79
C ASP A 477 4.89 -6.94 -4.61
N GLY A 478 6.01 -6.36 -4.21
CA GLY A 478 7.18 -7.17 -3.84
C GLY A 478 7.92 -7.81 -5.03
N ASN A 479 7.72 -7.34 -6.26
CA ASN A 479 8.35 -7.93 -7.45
C ASN A 479 9.71 -7.30 -7.75
N THR A 480 10.57 -8.06 -8.43
CA THR A 480 11.85 -7.58 -8.97
C THR A 480 11.79 -7.47 -10.49
N PHE A 481 12.01 -6.28 -11.04
CA PHE A 481 12.03 -6.00 -12.46
C PHE A 481 13.45 -5.73 -12.95
N GLN A 482 13.91 -6.43 -14.00
CA GLN A 482 15.30 -6.36 -14.44
C GLN A 482 15.47 -6.23 -15.95
N ASN A 483 16.43 -5.39 -16.34
CA ASN A 483 17.05 -5.33 -17.67
C ASN A 483 16.15 -4.84 -18.83
N GLY A 484 14.92 -4.43 -18.56
CA GLY A 484 14.04 -3.81 -19.55
C GLY A 484 14.47 -2.40 -19.95
N SER A 485 13.95 -1.87 -21.06
CA SER A 485 14.09 -0.43 -21.35
C SER A 485 13.17 0.40 -20.46
N TYR A 486 12.00 -0.20 -20.21
CA TYR A 486 10.98 0.22 -19.27
C TYR A 486 10.64 -1.01 -18.42
N PRO A 487 10.73 -0.97 -17.09
CA PRO A 487 10.16 -2.00 -16.27
C PRO A 487 8.65 -2.11 -16.46
N MET A 488 7.98 -0.97 -16.53
CA MET A 488 6.55 -0.86 -16.77
C MET A 488 6.28 0.28 -17.75
N TYR A 489 5.48 -0.02 -18.76
CA TYR A 489 4.87 0.96 -19.66
C TYR A 489 3.36 0.78 -19.51
N TRP A 490 2.74 1.61 -18.68
CA TRP A 490 1.40 1.38 -18.14
C TRP A 490 0.51 2.59 -18.47
N TYR A 491 -0.48 2.38 -19.32
CA TYR A 491 -1.33 3.43 -19.85
C TYR A 491 -2.79 3.08 -19.61
N GLY A 492 -3.55 4.07 -19.13
CA GLY A 492 -4.99 4.03 -19.25
C GLY A 492 -5.44 4.44 -20.66
N ASP A 493 -6.75 4.60 -20.81
CA ASP A 493 -7.40 4.87 -22.10
C ASP A 493 -7.08 6.28 -22.63
N GLY A 494 -7.32 7.33 -21.84
CA GLY A 494 -7.04 8.71 -22.27
C GLY A 494 -7.38 9.76 -21.22
N THR A 495 -7.28 11.05 -21.59
CA THR A 495 -7.46 12.17 -20.64
C THR A 495 -8.90 12.36 -20.13
N THR A 496 -9.87 11.68 -20.73
CA THR A 496 -11.29 11.72 -20.31
C THR A 496 -11.71 10.45 -19.58
N THR A 497 -10.91 9.40 -19.70
CA THR A 497 -11.21 8.05 -19.25
C THR A 497 -9.94 7.50 -18.61
N LEU A 498 -9.80 7.77 -17.31
CA LEU A 498 -8.61 7.40 -16.55
C LEU A 498 -8.79 6.00 -15.96
N GLU A 499 -7.71 5.24 -15.94
CA GLU A 499 -7.64 3.97 -15.23
C GLU A 499 -7.45 4.22 -13.73
N SER A 500 -8.13 3.47 -12.88
CA SER A 500 -8.07 3.65 -11.42
C SER A 500 -7.61 2.41 -10.68
N GLY A 501 -7.02 2.63 -9.50
CA GLY A 501 -6.71 1.56 -8.54
C GLY A 501 -5.42 0.79 -8.79
N THR A 502 -4.53 1.31 -9.64
CA THR A 502 -3.20 0.73 -9.85
C THR A 502 -2.34 0.92 -8.59
N VAL A 503 -1.81 -0.19 -8.08
CA VAL A 503 -0.92 -0.20 -6.90
C VAL A 503 0.43 -0.78 -7.29
N ILE A 504 1.49 -0.02 -7.07
CA ILE A 504 2.88 -0.43 -7.33
C ILE A 504 3.64 -0.25 -6.02
N ARG A 505 3.84 -1.32 -5.28
CA ARG A 505 4.51 -1.24 -3.98
C ARG A 505 5.54 -2.32 -3.68
N ASN A 506 6.49 -2.02 -2.81
CA ASN A 506 7.52 -2.96 -2.37
C ASN A 506 8.37 -3.54 -3.54
N ASN A 507 8.34 -2.94 -4.73
CA ASN A 507 9.01 -3.49 -5.90
C ASN A 507 10.45 -2.96 -6.02
N THR A 508 11.30 -3.77 -6.63
CA THR A 508 12.68 -3.42 -6.98
C THR A 508 12.81 -3.28 -8.49
N PHE A 509 13.09 -2.07 -8.97
CA PHE A 509 13.29 -1.75 -10.38
C PHE A 509 14.77 -1.54 -10.70
N GLU A 510 15.40 -2.56 -11.26
CA GLU A 510 16.84 -2.59 -11.49
C GLU A 510 17.20 -2.57 -12.97
N ASN A 511 18.31 -1.91 -13.26
CA ASN A 511 19.01 -2.01 -14.53
C ASN A 511 18.20 -1.62 -15.76
N PHE A 512 17.20 -0.75 -15.59
CA PHE A 512 16.43 -0.25 -16.73
C PHE A 512 17.23 0.75 -17.58
N PHE A 513 17.03 0.70 -18.89
CA PHE A 513 17.85 1.49 -19.82
C PHE A 513 17.37 2.92 -20.02
N TYR A 514 16.07 3.18 -20.19
CA TYR A 514 15.59 4.51 -20.58
C TYR A 514 14.72 5.16 -19.51
N ARG A 515 13.68 4.48 -19.04
CA ARG A 515 12.78 4.97 -18.00
C ARG A 515 12.45 3.85 -17.04
N GLY A 516 12.20 4.18 -15.77
CA GLY A 516 11.54 3.28 -14.84
C GLY A 516 10.05 3.15 -15.20
N PRO A 517 9.16 2.90 -14.23
CA PRO A 517 7.73 2.89 -14.49
C PRO A 517 7.27 4.18 -15.16
N GLN A 518 6.66 4.01 -16.32
CA GLN A 518 6.02 5.07 -17.09
C GLN A 518 4.52 4.89 -17.00
N LEU A 519 3.86 5.83 -16.32
CA LEU A 519 2.45 5.81 -15.98
C LEU A 519 1.74 6.95 -16.71
N TYR A 520 0.66 6.62 -17.42
CA TYR A 520 -0.16 7.57 -18.16
C TYR A 520 -1.65 7.33 -17.94
N TYR A 521 -2.43 8.40 -17.89
CA TYR A 521 -3.90 8.37 -17.85
C TYR A 521 -4.43 7.51 -16.69
N GLN A 522 -3.87 7.75 -15.51
CA GLN A 522 -4.23 7.03 -14.30
C GLN A 522 -4.96 7.97 -13.34
N GLN A 523 -5.67 7.40 -12.36
CA GLN A 523 -6.34 8.11 -11.30
C GLN A 523 -6.19 7.33 -9.99
N ASP A 524 -5.96 8.05 -8.89
CA ASP A 524 -5.93 7.48 -7.53
C ASP A 524 -4.90 6.35 -7.37
N ILE A 525 -3.72 6.48 -8.01
CA ILE A 525 -2.67 5.47 -7.97
C ILE A 525 -1.89 5.48 -6.66
N GLU A 526 -1.33 4.33 -6.31
CA GLU A 526 -0.39 4.19 -5.19
C GLU A 526 0.98 3.70 -5.71
N VAL A 527 2.04 4.48 -5.42
CA VAL A 527 3.44 4.09 -5.69
C VAL A 527 4.21 4.18 -4.38
N ALA A 528 4.41 3.05 -3.70
CA ALA A 528 4.88 3.01 -2.31
C ALA A 528 6.08 2.09 -2.08
N ASN A 529 7.08 2.49 -1.29
CA ASN A 529 8.17 1.60 -0.86
C ASN A 529 8.88 0.87 -2.04
N ASN A 530 9.07 1.55 -3.17
CA ASN A 530 9.78 0.96 -4.31
C ASN A 530 11.23 1.46 -4.37
N VAL A 531 12.10 0.62 -4.91
CA VAL A 531 13.51 0.93 -5.15
C VAL A 531 13.74 1.13 -6.64
N PHE A 532 14.29 2.28 -7.05
CA PHE A 532 14.60 2.60 -8.44
C PHE A 532 16.10 2.75 -8.66
N SER A 533 16.73 1.79 -9.34
CA SER A 533 18.18 1.73 -9.55
C SER A 533 18.55 1.50 -11.02
N PRO A 534 18.66 2.58 -11.84
CA PRO A 534 19.06 2.45 -13.24
C PRO A 534 20.56 2.11 -13.39
N SER A 535 20.90 1.23 -14.34
CA SER A 535 22.29 0.90 -14.71
C SER A 535 22.60 1.28 -16.16
N SER A 536 22.10 2.43 -16.59
CA SER A 536 22.04 2.80 -18.00
C SER A 536 23.20 3.65 -18.48
N VAL A 537 23.70 3.31 -19.66
CA VAL A 537 24.67 4.10 -20.44
C VAL A 537 24.01 5.06 -21.43
N TYR A 538 22.67 5.20 -21.41
CA TYR A 538 21.93 6.09 -22.30
C TYR A 538 22.44 7.54 -22.18
N THR A 539 22.58 8.23 -23.31
CA THR A 539 23.13 9.59 -23.37
C THR A 539 22.06 10.68 -23.28
N GLY A 540 20.77 10.33 -23.26
CA GLY A 540 19.70 11.25 -22.92
C GLY A 540 19.41 11.27 -21.41
N SER A 541 18.33 11.96 -21.02
CA SER A 541 17.86 11.98 -19.64
C SER A 541 17.11 10.71 -19.30
N ILE A 542 17.38 10.16 -18.12
CA ILE A 542 16.68 9.00 -17.56
C ILE A 542 15.60 9.51 -16.61
N TYR A 543 14.49 8.78 -16.52
CA TYR A 543 13.39 9.08 -15.60
C TYR A 543 13.20 7.86 -14.69
N ARG A 544 13.37 7.97 -13.37
CA ARG A 544 13.14 6.82 -12.48
C ARG A 544 11.66 6.54 -12.28
N LEU A 545 10.86 7.57 -12.10
CA LEU A 545 9.41 7.49 -12.13
C LEU A 545 8.86 8.57 -13.06
N TYR A 546 8.05 8.16 -14.03
CA TYR A 546 7.50 9.05 -15.06
C TYR A 546 5.97 8.99 -15.03
N MET A 547 5.34 10.08 -14.59
CA MET A 547 3.90 10.17 -14.38
C MET A 547 3.32 11.33 -15.18
N VAL A 548 2.30 11.05 -15.99
CA VAL A 548 1.62 12.08 -16.80
C VAL A 548 0.12 11.82 -16.86
N TYR A 549 -0.70 12.83 -16.59
CA TYR A 549 -2.15 12.64 -16.41
C TYR A 549 -2.45 11.55 -15.36
N CYS A 550 -1.78 11.64 -14.20
CA CYS A 550 -1.99 10.77 -13.05
C CYS A 550 -2.77 11.56 -11.99
N ASP A 551 -4.09 11.56 -12.11
CA ASP A 551 -4.97 12.50 -11.43
C ASP A 551 -5.50 11.93 -10.09
N GLY A 552 -6.30 12.74 -9.41
CA GLY A 552 -7.01 12.33 -8.20
C GLY A 552 -6.12 12.24 -6.95
N ALA A 553 -6.49 11.39 -6.02
CA ALA A 553 -5.88 11.15 -4.72
C ALA A 553 -4.57 10.33 -4.80
N THR A 554 -3.79 10.53 -5.87
CA THR A 554 -2.52 9.83 -6.11
C THR A 554 -1.59 9.92 -4.90
N GLN A 555 -1.01 8.79 -4.48
CA GLN A 555 -0.05 8.67 -3.38
C GLN A 555 1.29 8.15 -3.90
N VAL A 556 2.37 8.86 -3.63
CA VAL A 556 3.75 8.45 -3.97
C VAL A 556 4.63 8.61 -2.73
N TYR A 557 4.96 7.51 -2.06
CA TYR A 557 5.60 7.60 -0.76
C TYR A 557 6.60 6.49 -0.44
N ASP A 558 7.49 6.76 0.52
CA ASP A 558 8.55 5.85 0.98
C ASP A 558 9.42 5.26 -0.16
N ASN A 559 9.52 5.93 -1.32
CA ASN A 559 10.31 5.38 -2.44
C ASN A 559 11.79 5.75 -2.31
N ASP A 560 12.68 4.77 -2.55
CA ASP A 560 14.13 4.95 -2.70
C ASP A 560 14.48 5.12 -4.19
N VAL A 561 14.78 6.35 -4.58
CA VAL A 561 15.16 6.71 -5.94
C VAL A 561 16.66 7.02 -5.98
N ARG A 562 17.47 6.15 -6.59
CA ARG A 562 18.95 6.24 -6.52
C ARG A 562 19.67 6.20 -7.88
N GLY A 563 21.00 6.25 -7.83
CA GLY A 563 21.90 6.11 -8.97
C GLY A 563 22.57 7.39 -9.49
N MET A 564 23.82 7.25 -9.94
CA MET A 564 24.70 8.34 -10.39
C MET A 564 24.50 8.79 -11.86
N LYS A 565 23.28 8.70 -12.38
CA LYS A 565 22.95 9.16 -13.74
C LYS A 565 22.02 10.37 -13.73
N TYR A 566 22.38 11.40 -14.51
CA TYR A 566 21.58 12.60 -14.71
C TYR A 566 20.22 12.29 -15.34
N GLY A 567 19.28 13.21 -15.14
CA GLY A 567 17.90 13.08 -15.60
C GLY A 567 16.92 13.51 -14.52
N TYR A 568 15.89 12.71 -14.30
CA TYR A 568 14.77 13.01 -13.42
C TYR A 568 14.64 11.88 -12.38
N GLY A 569 14.46 12.26 -11.12
CA GLY A 569 14.03 11.35 -10.06
C GLY A 569 12.57 10.99 -10.29
N ILE A 570 11.69 11.87 -9.84
CA ILE A 570 10.24 11.75 -10.02
C ILE A 570 9.76 12.90 -10.92
N TYR A 571 9.16 12.52 -12.05
CA TYR A 571 8.61 13.43 -13.05
C TYR A 571 7.09 13.34 -13.06
N VAL A 572 6.41 14.49 -12.90
CA VAL A 572 4.95 14.61 -12.87
C VAL A 572 4.53 15.73 -13.81
N SER A 573 3.64 15.42 -14.77
CA SER A 573 3.11 16.41 -15.72
C SER A 573 1.61 16.28 -15.89
N ASN A 574 0.92 17.42 -16.04
CA ASN A 574 -0.52 17.43 -16.35
C ASN A 574 -1.35 16.56 -15.41
N SER A 575 -0.96 16.50 -14.14
CA SER A 575 -1.57 15.62 -13.14
C SER A 575 -2.31 16.50 -12.13
N ASP A 576 -3.62 16.39 -12.07
CA ASP A 576 -4.46 17.27 -11.28
C ASP A 576 -5.22 16.48 -10.20
N ALA A 577 -5.16 17.00 -8.97
CA ALA A 577 -5.94 16.50 -7.85
C ALA A 577 -7.02 17.50 -7.43
N GLN A 578 -7.85 17.13 -6.45
CA GLN A 578 -8.81 18.06 -5.85
C GLN A 578 -8.16 18.75 -4.64
N ALA A 579 -8.47 20.03 -4.40
CA ALA A 579 -7.86 20.77 -3.28
C ALA A 579 -8.11 20.14 -1.89
N LEU A 580 -9.26 19.46 -1.70
CA LEU A 580 -9.59 18.76 -0.44
C LEU A 580 -9.03 17.33 -0.36
N VAL A 581 -8.60 16.78 -1.51
CA VAL A 581 -8.03 15.44 -1.64
C VAL A 581 -6.81 15.57 -2.55
N PRO A 582 -5.73 16.24 -2.07
CA PRO A 582 -4.56 16.50 -2.88
C PRO A 582 -3.82 15.20 -3.19
N ALA A 583 -3.09 15.18 -4.31
CA ALA A 583 -2.11 14.15 -4.56
C ALA A 583 -0.94 14.36 -3.59
N ARG A 584 -0.42 13.29 -2.99
CA ARG A 584 0.59 13.36 -1.92
C ARG A 584 1.87 12.67 -2.32
N PHE A 585 2.98 13.38 -2.15
CA PHE A 585 4.33 12.91 -2.38
C PHE A 585 5.09 13.06 -1.06
N TYR A 586 5.34 11.98 -0.35
CA TYR A 586 5.92 12.09 1.00
C TYR A 586 6.91 10.99 1.37
N ASN A 587 7.81 11.28 2.31
CA ASN A 587 8.84 10.34 2.78
C ASN A 587 9.70 9.72 1.67
N ASN A 588 9.78 10.32 0.47
CA ASN A 588 10.63 9.76 -0.58
C ASN A 588 12.09 10.20 -0.37
N MET A 589 13.03 9.25 -0.55
CA MET A 589 14.46 9.52 -0.63
C MET A 589 14.89 9.56 -2.09
N ILE A 590 15.36 10.71 -2.57
CA ILE A 590 15.66 10.94 -3.99
C ILE A 590 17.08 11.44 -4.18
N HIS A 591 17.93 10.56 -4.69
CA HIS A 591 19.27 10.87 -5.16
C HIS A 591 19.38 10.82 -6.70
N VAL A 592 19.78 11.94 -7.30
CA VAL A 592 20.00 12.06 -8.75
C VAL A 592 21.21 12.93 -9.05
N GLY A 593 22.08 12.49 -9.95
CA GLY A 593 23.16 13.35 -10.45
C GLY A 593 24.24 12.58 -11.16
N ASP A 594 25.07 13.27 -11.94
CA ASP A 594 26.24 12.71 -12.58
C ASP A 594 27.39 13.73 -12.47
N THR A 595 28.37 13.44 -11.61
CA THR A 595 29.53 14.30 -11.38
C THR A 595 30.55 14.27 -12.52
N SER A 596 30.33 13.45 -13.56
CA SER A 596 31.16 13.43 -14.77
C SER A 596 30.56 14.24 -15.92
N SER A 597 29.33 14.74 -15.76
CA SER A 597 28.55 15.41 -16.80
C SER A 597 28.02 16.77 -16.36
N THR A 598 27.84 17.70 -17.31
CA THR A 598 27.16 19.00 -17.07
C THR A 598 25.68 18.96 -17.46
N SER A 599 25.15 17.78 -17.79
CA SER A 599 23.73 17.59 -18.07
C SER A 599 22.87 17.94 -16.86
N THR A 600 21.65 18.40 -17.14
CA THR A 600 20.71 18.80 -16.11
C THR A 600 20.17 17.59 -15.35
N SER A 601 20.09 17.71 -14.03
CA SER A 601 19.44 16.75 -13.15
C SER A 601 18.30 17.40 -12.36
N TYR A 602 17.23 16.65 -12.14
CA TYR A 602 16.05 17.05 -11.37
C TYR A 602 15.76 15.97 -10.34
N GLY A 603 15.55 16.36 -9.09
CA GLY A 603 15.05 15.44 -8.07
C GLY A 603 13.56 15.22 -8.31
N PHE A 604 12.77 16.24 -7.98
CA PHE A 604 11.38 16.38 -8.40
C PHE A 604 11.24 17.32 -9.60
N TYR A 605 10.34 16.96 -10.50
CA TYR A 605 9.91 17.80 -11.61
C TYR A 605 8.39 17.79 -11.69
N PHE A 606 7.76 18.94 -11.43
CA PHE A 606 6.32 19.13 -11.57
C PHE A 606 6.05 20.15 -12.66
N THR A 607 5.23 19.79 -13.65
CA THR A 607 4.74 20.75 -14.64
C THR A 607 3.24 20.66 -14.89
N SER A 608 2.57 21.79 -15.02
CA SER A 608 1.13 21.87 -15.33
C SER A 608 0.25 20.96 -14.45
N SER A 609 0.62 20.81 -13.17
CA SER A 609 0.00 19.89 -12.23
C SER A 609 -0.49 20.68 -11.02
N SER A 610 -1.72 20.42 -10.57
CA SER A 610 -2.38 21.23 -9.53
C SER A 610 -2.78 20.39 -8.31
N ASN A 611 -2.86 21.04 -7.15
CA ASN A 611 -3.25 20.43 -5.87
C ASN A 611 -2.32 19.28 -5.44
N GLN A 612 -1.02 19.46 -5.64
CA GLN A 612 0.02 18.53 -5.21
C GLN A 612 0.53 18.93 -3.82
N MET A 613 0.67 17.96 -2.92
CA MET A 613 1.21 18.14 -1.58
C MET A 613 2.52 17.35 -1.46
N ILE A 614 3.64 18.07 -1.39
CA ILE A 614 5.00 17.51 -1.33
C ILE A 614 5.52 17.70 0.09
N VAL A 615 5.59 16.62 0.87
CA VAL A 615 5.77 16.69 2.32
C VAL A 615 6.85 15.73 2.81
N ASN A 616 7.76 16.13 3.70
CA ASN A 616 8.70 15.20 4.34
C ASN A 616 9.53 14.38 3.34
N ASN A 617 10.01 14.97 2.23
CA ASN A 617 10.91 14.26 1.31
C ASN A 617 12.36 14.69 1.53
N SER A 618 13.29 13.75 1.34
CA SER A 618 14.74 14.03 1.33
C SER A 618 15.26 13.93 -0.10
N VAL A 619 15.71 15.06 -0.66
CA VAL A 619 16.20 15.12 -2.04
C VAL A 619 17.63 15.63 -2.08
N ASN A 620 18.52 14.88 -2.71
CA ASN A 620 19.92 15.25 -2.88
C ASN A 620 20.36 15.16 -4.33
N LEU A 621 20.90 16.26 -4.87
CA LEU A 621 21.50 16.26 -6.20
C LEU A 621 23.02 16.29 -6.15
N GLN A 622 23.63 15.44 -6.96
CA GLN A 622 25.07 15.41 -7.18
C GLN A 622 25.45 15.57 -8.66
N SER A 623 25.22 16.76 -9.19
CA SER A 623 25.37 17.08 -10.63
C SER A 623 26.32 18.26 -10.83
N ASN A 624 27.10 18.28 -11.93
CA ASN A 624 27.85 19.48 -12.32
C ASN A 624 27.05 20.42 -13.23
N GLY A 625 25.80 20.09 -13.57
CA GLY A 625 24.95 20.93 -14.41
C GLY A 625 24.43 22.15 -13.65
N THR A 626 24.71 23.35 -14.13
CA THR A 626 24.27 24.64 -13.54
C THR A 626 22.76 24.87 -13.60
N SER A 627 22.05 24.06 -14.39
CA SER A 627 20.58 24.08 -14.47
C SER A 627 19.93 22.99 -13.60
N SER A 628 20.71 22.21 -12.86
CA SER A 628 20.18 21.10 -12.04
C SER A 628 19.45 21.64 -10.82
N ARG A 629 18.37 20.99 -10.39
CA ARG A 629 17.45 21.53 -9.37
C ARG A 629 16.82 20.42 -8.54
N SER A 630 16.91 20.48 -7.22
CA SER A 630 16.34 19.42 -6.37
C SER A 630 14.82 19.35 -6.53
N ILE A 631 14.17 20.50 -6.69
CA ILE A 631 12.78 20.57 -7.17
C ILE A 631 12.61 21.66 -8.23
N TYR A 632 11.82 21.34 -9.25
CA TYR A 632 11.46 22.23 -10.35
C TYR A 632 9.93 22.26 -10.52
N MET A 633 9.33 23.46 -10.40
CA MET A 633 7.88 23.62 -10.51
C MET A 633 7.49 24.70 -11.53
N THR A 634 6.62 24.33 -12.48
CA THR A 634 6.11 25.22 -13.53
C THR A 634 4.67 24.92 -13.89
N GLY A 635 3.85 25.94 -14.13
CA GLY A 635 2.42 25.77 -14.40
C GLY A 635 1.66 25.18 -13.20
N GLY A 636 0.40 24.83 -13.43
CA GLY A 636 -0.49 24.32 -12.37
C GLY A 636 -0.90 25.37 -11.34
N SER A 637 -1.55 24.94 -10.27
CA SER A 637 -2.01 25.81 -9.18
C SER A 637 -2.18 25.06 -7.86
N ASN A 638 -2.12 25.80 -6.76
CA ASN A 638 -2.39 25.29 -5.42
C ASN A 638 -1.52 24.10 -4.97
N ASN A 639 -0.24 24.11 -5.34
CA ASN A 639 0.71 23.12 -4.85
C ASN A 639 1.36 23.58 -3.54
N GLN A 640 1.67 22.64 -2.66
CA GLN A 640 2.10 22.87 -1.28
C GLN A 640 3.39 22.12 -0.98
N LEU A 641 4.35 22.77 -0.31
CA LEU A 641 5.65 22.21 0.03
C LEU A 641 5.92 22.33 1.54
N TYR A 642 6.00 21.20 2.24
CA TYR A 642 6.25 21.20 3.69
C TYR A 642 7.33 20.22 4.11
N ASN A 643 8.12 20.57 5.12
CA ASN A 643 9.00 19.60 5.80
C ASN A 643 10.01 18.90 4.88
N ASN A 644 10.35 19.45 3.71
CA ASN A 644 11.24 18.77 2.77
C ASN A 644 12.69 19.23 2.95
N ILE A 645 13.64 18.32 2.71
CA ILE A 645 15.04 18.66 2.48
C ILE A 645 15.29 18.71 0.97
N PHE A 646 15.63 19.90 0.45
CA PHE A 646 16.07 20.09 -0.92
C PHE A 646 17.55 20.46 -0.96
N SER A 647 18.40 19.46 -1.21
CA SER A 647 19.85 19.60 -1.30
C SER A 647 20.36 19.48 -2.74
N ASN A 648 21.26 20.39 -3.14
CA ASN A 648 22.00 20.34 -4.39
C ASN A 648 23.47 20.65 -4.15
N MET A 649 24.30 19.61 -4.17
CA MET A 649 25.74 19.71 -3.94
C MET A 649 26.51 20.33 -5.12
N GLY A 650 25.85 20.48 -6.27
CA GLY A 650 26.40 21.04 -7.49
C GLY A 650 26.22 22.56 -7.65
N PRO A 651 26.51 23.10 -8.85
CA PRO A 651 26.36 24.53 -9.14
C PRO A 651 24.92 24.94 -9.52
N GLY A 652 23.94 24.08 -9.23
CA GLY A 652 22.55 24.27 -9.60
C GLY A 652 21.72 24.99 -8.53
N TYR A 653 20.44 24.63 -8.41
CA TYR A 653 19.53 25.18 -7.41
C TYR A 653 19.02 24.15 -6.42
N ALA A 654 18.73 24.56 -5.18
CA ALA A 654 17.93 23.74 -4.28
C ALA A 654 16.48 23.72 -4.77
N ILE A 655 15.91 24.91 -4.98
CA ILE A 655 14.53 25.06 -5.46
C ILE A 655 14.44 26.03 -6.63
N TRP A 656 13.61 25.67 -7.61
CA TRP A 656 13.28 26.52 -8.74
C TRP A 656 11.77 26.55 -8.95
N ILE A 657 11.18 27.72 -8.74
CA ILE A 657 9.74 27.93 -8.88
C ILE A 657 9.51 29.07 -9.87
N ASN A 658 8.64 28.82 -10.84
CA ASN A 658 8.14 29.88 -11.72
C ASN A 658 6.74 30.34 -11.29
N ASN A 659 5.85 29.38 -11.05
CA ASN A 659 4.46 29.56 -10.63
C ASN A 659 3.91 28.20 -10.14
N GLY A 660 2.65 28.18 -9.68
CA GLY A 660 1.92 26.95 -9.36
C GLY A 660 1.88 26.56 -7.88
N ILE A 661 2.68 27.22 -7.03
CA ILE A 661 2.65 27.01 -5.58
C ILE A 661 1.70 28.00 -4.90
N SER A 662 1.02 27.54 -3.84
CA SER A 662 0.22 28.37 -2.94
C SER A 662 0.84 28.50 -1.55
N GLU A 663 1.61 27.50 -1.12
CA GLU A 663 2.21 27.43 0.22
C GLU A 663 3.57 26.72 0.17
N SER A 664 4.53 27.19 0.96
CA SER A 664 5.81 26.54 1.20
C SER A 664 6.29 26.93 2.60
N ASN A 665 6.58 25.98 3.48
CA ASN A 665 7.12 26.26 4.82
C ASN A 665 7.81 25.04 5.47
N ASN A 666 8.60 25.25 6.53
CA ASN A 666 9.26 24.18 7.29
C ASN A 666 10.19 23.32 6.42
N ASN A 667 10.74 23.88 5.35
CA ASN A 667 11.66 23.18 4.46
C ASN A 667 13.12 23.51 4.82
N ASN A 668 14.05 22.68 4.37
CA ASN A 668 15.48 22.96 4.42
C ASN A 668 16.08 23.01 3.01
N PHE A 669 16.74 24.12 2.66
CA PHE A 669 17.28 24.37 1.32
C PHE A 669 18.80 24.49 1.31
N TYR A 670 19.49 23.46 0.83
CA TYR A 670 20.94 23.41 0.85
C TYR A 670 21.54 23.41 -0.56
N ALA A 671 22.21 24.50 -0.96
CA ALA A 671 22.94 24.58 -2.23
C ALA A 671 24.29 25.30 -2.06
N PRO A 672 25.32 24.63 -1.50
CA PRO A 672 26.57 25.28 -1.10
C PRO A 672 27.41 25.79 -2.28
N ASN A 673 27.25 25.19 -3.47
CA ASN A 673 28.05 25.52 -4.66
C ASN A 673 27.23 26.23 -5.76
N GLY A 674 25.95 26.51 -5.49
CA GLY A 674 25.00 27.01 -6.47
C GLY A 674 24.12 28.14 -5.92
N THR A 675 22.92 28.29 -6.47
CA THR A 675 21.94 29.28 -6.04
C THR A 675 20.84 28.59 -5.25
N LYS A 676 20.53 29.01 -4.02
CA LYS A 676 19.51 28.30 -3.22
C LYS A 676 18.13 28.35 -3.88
N PHE A 677 17.72 29.53 -4.32
CA PHE A 677 16.35 29.79 -4.74
C PHE A 677 16.26 30.43 -6.12
N TYR A 678 15.16 30.16 -6.82
CA TYR A 678 14.75 30.92 -7.98
C TYR A 678 13.24 31.18 -7.94
N PHE A 679 12.88 32.46 -8.03
CA PHE A 679 11.50 32.93 -8.18
C PHE A 679 11.48 34.20 -9.05
N SER A 680 11.19 34.04 -10.34
CA SER A 680 11.41 35.05 -11.40
C SER A 680 12.88 35.48 -11.62
N THR A 681 13.67 35.55 -10.55
CA THR A 681 15.11 35.82 -10.51
C THR A 681 15.80 34.87 -9.52
N ALA A 682 17.11 34.72 -9.66
CA ALA A 682 17.95 33.99 -8.71
C ALA A 682 18.05 34.74 -7.37
N ILE A 683 17.95 34.00 -6.25
CA ILE A 683 18.01 34.50 -4.87
C ILE A 683 18.89 33.56 -4.03
N ASN A 684 19.79 34.10 -3.20
CA ASN A 684 20.83 33.31 -2.51
C ASN A 684 20.71 33.28 -0.97
N ASP A 685 19.93 34.18 -0.40
CA ASP A 685 19.67 34.29 1.04
C ASP A 685 18.17 34.12 1.33
N ILE A 686 17.87 33.54 2.49
CA ILE A 686 16.51 33.17 2.87
C ILE A 686 15.66 34.40 3.21
N ASP A 687 16.22 35.42 3.86
CA ASP A 687 15.51 36.67 4.15
C ASP A 687 14.92 37.31 2.87
N THR A 688 15.69 37.39 1.79
CA THR A 688 15.20 37.91 0.50
C THR A 688 14.17 36.98 -0.14
N TRP A 689 14.32 35.66 0.03
CA TRP A 689 13.35 34.68 -0.43
C TRP A 689 11.99 34.90 0.24
N GLU A 690 11.96 34.93 1.57
CA GLU A 690 10.77 35.18 2.41
C GLU A 690 10.11 36.51 2.03
N LEU A 691 10.90 37.58 1.96
CA LEU A 691 10.40 38.91 1.57
C LEU A 691 9.79 38.94 0.16
N SER A 692 10.32 38.16 -0.78
CA SER A 692 9.88 38.17 -2.17
C SER A 692 8.67 37.28 -2.45
N THR A 693 8.49 36.23 -1.65
CA THR A 693 7.48 35.20 -1.88
C THR A 693 6.37 35.19 -0.83
N GLY A 694 6.67 35.58 0.41
CA GLY A 694 5.82 35.37 1.58
C GLY A 694 5.76 33.92 2.04
N PHE A 695 6.72 33.08 1.62
CA PHE A 695 6.83 31.68 1.98
C PHE A 695 8.05 31.42 2.85
N ASP A 696 8.07 30.24 3.48
CA ASP A 696 9.23 29.67 4.15
C ASP A 696 9.72 30.44 5.39
N ASP A 697 8.81 31.15 6.08
CA ASP A 697 9.07 31.89 7.33
C ASP A 697 9.63 31.00 8.47
N MET A 698 9.38 29.69 8.40
CA MET A 698 9.89 28.70 9.34
C MET A 698 10.77 27.68 8.60
N SER A 699 11.61 28.09 7.66
CA SER A 699 12.53 27.23 6.90
C SER A 699 13.99 27.61 7.17
N ASP A 700 14.96 26.78 6.75
CA ASP A 700 16.39 27.08 6.90
C ASP A 700 17.21 26.61 5.67
N THR A 701 18.53 26.80 5.71
CA THR A 701 19.48 26.50 4.64
C THR A 701 20.68 25.69 5.12
N LEU A 702 20.46 24.86 6.14
CA LEU A 702 21.49 24.07 6.80
C LEU A 702 21.93 22.88 5.96
N ASN A 703 23.18 22.46 6.15
CA ASN A 703 23.64 21.20 5.59
C ASN A 703 22.90 20.05 6.29
N PRO A 704 22.16 19.19 5.57
CA PRO A 704 21.46 18.06 6.19
C PRO A 704 22.39 16.99 6.76
N LEU A 705 23.69 17.01 6.42
CA LEU A 705 24.66 16.02 6.90
C LEU A 705 24.23 14.58 6.61
N PHE A 706 23.72 14.34 5.39
CA PHE A 706 23.32 13.00 4.95
C PHE A 706 24.43 11.96 5.17
N ALA A 707 24.04 10.75 5.58
CA ALA A 707 24.94 9.63 5.87
C ALA A 707 25.87 9.31 4.69
N SER A 708 25.34 9.37 3.46
CA SER A 708 26.15 9.37 2.24
C SER A 708 25.48 10.17 1.11
N MET A 709 25.97 10.00 -0.13
CA MET A 709 25.40 10.70 -1.28
C MET A 709 24.11 10.05 -1.77
N GLU A 710 24.00 8.72 -1.66
CA GLU A 710 22.82 7.94 -2.06
C GLU A 710 21.96 7.52 -0.86
N ASP A 711 22.52 7.59 0.35
CA ASP A 711 21.85 7.31 1.61
C ASP A 711 21.50 8.64 2.28
N LEU A 712 20.21 8.99 2.29
CA LEU A 712 19.71 10.31 2.66
C LEU A 712 19.13 10.37 4.08
N HIS A 713 19.46 9.39 4.93
CA HIS A 713 19.29 9.55 6.37
C HIS A 713 20.11 10.75 6.84
N THR A 714 19.50 11.61 7.64
CA THR A 714 20.03 12.92 8.04
C THR A 714 20.59 12.86 9.46
N CYS A 715 21.58 13.71 9.73
CA CYS A 715 22.33 13.70 10.98
C CYS A 715 22.47 15.09 11.61
N GLN A 716 21.58 16.01 11.23
CA GLN A 716 21.66 17.41 11.60
C GLN A 716 20.87 17.71 12.88
N SER A 717 21.54 17.77 14.04
CA SER A 717 20.95 18.00 15.38
C SER A 717 20.52 19.46 15.67
N THR A 718 20.13 20.23 14.64
CA THR A 718 19.69 21.63 14.82
C THR A 718 18.30 21.83 14.24
N PHE A 719 18.07 22.82 13.38
CA PHE A 719 16.74 23.16 12.89
C PHE A 719 16.00 22.00 12.19
N ILE A 720 16.73 21.01 11.66
CA ILE A 720 16.12 19.84 11.01
C ILE A 720 15.47 18.90 12.04
N ASP A 721 16.09 18.74 13.20
CA ASP A 721 15.66 17.92 14.35
C ASP A 721 14.53 18.64 15.10
N GLY A 722 13.31 18.09 15.01
CA GLY A 722 12.08 18.65 15.54
C GLY A 722 11.54 19.88 14.81
N GLY A 723 12.07 20.19 13.62
CA GLY A 723 11.73 21.39 12.85
C GLY A 723 10.49 21.29 11.97
N ALA A 724 9.95 20.10 11.76
CA ALA A 724 8.84 19.88 10.85
C ALA A 724 7.48 20.23 11.49
N MET A 725 6.53 20.60 10.64
CA MET A 725 5.14 20.75 11.01
C MET A 725 4.46 19.36 11.10
N PRO A 726 3.79 18.99 12.20
CA PRO A 726 3.19 17.67 12.33
C PRO A 726 1.96 17.47 11.43
N PHE A 727 1.92 16.34 10.72
CA PHE A 727 0.80 15.91 9.91
C PHE A 727 0.23 14.59 10.45
N SER A 728 -1.01 14.61 10.93
CA SER A 728 -1.66 13.41 11.52
C SER A 728 -1.83 12.19 10.58
N TRP A 729 -1.62 12.37 9.27
CA TRP A 729 -1.70 11.32 8.25
C TRP A 729 -0.32 10.81 7.81
N ILE A 730 0.78 11.35 8.36
CA ILE A 730 2.15 10.80 8.24
C ILE A 730 2.56 10.36 9.64
N THR A 731 2.33 9.09 9.95
CA THR A 731 2.62 8.54 11.30
C THR A 731 3.98 7.88 11.40
N THR A 732 4.57 7.54 10.26
CA THR A 732 5.90 6.94 10.19
C THR A 732 6.78 7.67 9.17
N ASP A 733 8.08 7.52 9.32
CA ASP A 733 9.09 7.95 8.36
C ASP A 733 9.36 6.89 7.29
N PHE A 734 10.42 7.07 6.50
CA PHE A 734 10.83 6.18 5.42
C PHE A 734 11.15 4.75 5.88
N ASP A 735 11.76 4.56 7.05
CA ASP A 735 12.15 3.25 7.58
C ASP A 735 11.03 2.58 8.41
N GLY A 736 9.89 3.25 8.52
CA GLY A 736 8.72 2.79 9.27
C GLY A 736 8.79 3.12 10.77
N GLN A 737 9.70 4.00 11.18
CA GLN A 737 9.81 4.52 12.54
C GLN A 737 8.67 5.49 12.83
N THR A 738 8.19 5.54 14.07
CA THR A 738 7.09 6.46 14.42
C THR A 738 7.60 7.89 14.49
N ARG A 739 6.95 8.80 13.77
CA ARG A 739 7.27 10.24 13.85
C ARG A 739 6.77 10.86 15.15
N ASP A 740 7.52 11.80 15.71
CA ASP A 740 7.05 12.55 16.86
C ASP A 740 5.78 13.35 16.50
N SER A 741 4.73 13.16 17.31
CA SER A 741 3.42 13.76 17.03
C SER A 741 3.35 15.28 17.25
N VAL A 742 4.40 15.88 17.82
CA VAL A 742 4.50 17.30 18.20
C VAL A 742 5.64 17.98 17.47
N THR A 743 6.83 17.37 17.45
CA THR A 743 8.05 17.92 16.86
C THR A 743 8.72 16.88 15.96
N PRO A 744 8.14 16.53 14.80
CA PRO A 744 8.79 15.64 13.85
C PRO A 744 9.96 16.33 13.15
N ASP A 745 10.76 15.53 12.46
CA ASP A 745 11.94 16.00 11.72
C ASP A 745 11.63 16.43 10.29
N ILE A 746 12.40 17.40 9.79
CA ILE A 746 12.36 17.82 8.39
C ILE A 746 13.08 16.77 7.54
N GLY A 747 12.41 16.30 6.48
CA GLY A 747 12.91 15.28 5.58
C GLY A 747 12.14 13.96 5.70
N ALA A 748 12.59 12.96 4.95
CA ALA A 748 11.99 11.62 4.89
C ALA A 748 12.28 10.73 6.10
N ASP A 749 13.24 11.13 6.91
CA ASP A 749 13.84 10.37 7.99
C ASP A 749 13.51 11.04 9.33
N GLU A 750 13.12 10.25 10.33
CA GLU A 750 12.96 10.69 11.71
C GLU A 750 14.13 10.12 12.52
N PHE A 751 15.05 10.98 12.94
CA PHE A 751 16.34 10.57 13.44
C PHE A 751 16.59 11.13 14.84
N LEU A 752 17.31 10.38 15.66
CA LEU A 752 17.90 10.94 16.86
C LEU A 752 19.29 11.47 16.55
N GLY A 753 19.42 12.81 16.53
CA GLY A 753 20.73 13.46 16.46
C GLY A 753 21.69 12.91 17.51
N LEU A 754 22.99 12.81 17.19
CA LEU A 754 24.00 12.24 18.10
C LEU A 754 24.05 12.94 19.47
N ASP A 755 23.72 14.22 19.52
CA ASP A 755 23.66 15.02 20.76
C ASP A 755 22.46 14.63 21.65
N ASN A 756 21.39 14.08 21.08
CA ASN A 756 20.19 13.63 21.80
C ASN A 756 20.34 12.21 22.35
N LEU A 757 21.35 11.46 21.93
CA LEU A 757 21.71 10.15 22.48
C LEU A 757 22.41 10.30 23.84
N SER A 758 21.65 10.79 24.82
CA SER A 758 22.10 11.02 26.20
C SER A 758 21.14 10.39 27.22
N PHE A 759 21.66 10.10 28.41
CA PHE A 759 20.80 9.75 29.54
C PHE A 759 20.08 10.99 30.05
N SER A 760 18.92 10.81 30.70
CA SER A 760 18.16 11.93 31.26
C SER A 760 18.97 12.75 32.27
N ASP A 761 19.91 12.12 32.97
CA ASP A 761 20.78 12.73 33.97
C ASP A 761 22.17 12.07 34.00
N ASP A 762 23.17 12.87 34.37
CA ASP A 762 24.54 12.41 34.64
C ASP A 762 24.61 11.43 35.82
N THR A 763 23.61 11.46 36.72
CA THR A 763 23.52 10.55 37.87
C THR A 763 22.08 10.10 38.09
N LEU A 764 21.86 8.79 38.03
CA LEU A 764 20.59 8.15 38.30
C LEU A 764 20.63 7.47 39.67
N TRP A 765 19.53 7.62 40.42
CA TRP A 765 19.41 7.13 41.78
C TRP A 765 18.47 5.93 41.85
N LYS A 766 18.89 4.88 42.54
CA LYS A 766 18.06 3.69 42.79
C LYS A 766 18.14 3.24 44.24
N CYS A 767 17.23 2.40 44.70
CA CYS A 767 17.41 1.73 45.99
C CYS A 767 18.40 0.57 45.88
N THR A 768 19.07 0.23 46.97
CA THR A 768 20.23 -0.69 46.95
C THR A 768 19.95 -2.04 46.29
N ASN A 769 18.76 -2.60 46.50
CA ASN A 769 18.37 -3.91 45.94
C ASN A 769 17.49 -3.82 44.69
N ASP A 770 17.15 -2.62 44.24
CA ASP A 770 16.33 -2.43 43.06
C ASP A 770 17.19 -2.53 41.80
N ALA A 771 16.60 -3.12 40.76
CA ALA A 771 17.14 -3.06 39.41
C ALA A 771 16.70 -1.74 38.77
N LEU A 772 17.67 -1.05 38.15
CA LEU A 772 17.41 0.12 37.32
C LEU A 772 17.60 -0.28 35.86
N VAL A 773 16.62 0.02 35.00
CA VAL A 773 16.76 -0.16 33.56
C VAL A 773 17.46 1.07 33.00
N LEU A 774 18.59 0.86 32.33
CA LEU A 774 19.31 1.90 31.59
C LEU A 774 19.07 1.72 30.10
N GLY A 775 19.01 2.83 29.38
CA GLY A 775 18.69 2.86 27.95
C GLY A 775 17.19 2.80 27.71
N GLY A 776 16.79 2.20 26.58
CA GLY A 776 15.39 2.22 26.17
C GLY A 776 14.96 3.52 25.49
N TRP A 777 15.91 4.23 24.86
CA TRP A 777 15.58 5.01 23.67
C TRP A 777 14.87 4.07 22.68
N GLU A 778 13.79 4.52 22.03
CA GLU A 778 12.81 3.66 21.33
C GLU A 778 13.51 2.64 20.41
N PRO A 779 12.93 1.44 20.18
CA PRO A 779 13.59 0.37 19.42
C PRO A 779 13.82 0.69 17.93
N THR A 780 13.64 1.93 17.50
CA THR A 780 13.72 2.40 16.10
C THR A 780 14.87 3.36 15.81
N ASP A 781 15.58 3.93 16.80
CA ASP A 781 16.45 5.12 16.66
C ASP A 781 17.73 5.03 15.78
N ASP A 782 17.70 4.44 14.59
CA ASP A 782 18.81 4.32 13.62
C ASP A 782 20.11 3.69 14.15
N ALA A 783 20.05 3.09 15.34
CA ALA A 783 21.19 2.50 16.00
C ALA A 783 21.54 1.15 15.36
N ILE A 784 22.59 1.16 14.55
CA ILE A 784 23.21 -0.02 13.95
C ILE A 784 23.71 -0.98 15.04
N SER A 785 24.21 -0.46 16.16
CA SER A 785 24.66 -1.29 17.29
C SER A 785 24.76 -0.56 18.62
N TYR A 786 24.63 -1.34 19.70
CA TYR A 786 24.89 -0.93 21.08
C TYR A 786 26.05 -1.76 21.64
N LEU A 787 26.94 -1.12 22.39
CA LEU A 787 27.98 -1.81 23.17
C LEU A 787 28.11 -1.16 24.54
N TRP A 788 27.54 -1.80 25.54
CA TRP A 788 27.66 -1.37 26.93
C TRP A 788 29.05 -1.69 27.48
N ASN A 789 29.54 -0.88 28.42
CA ASN A 789 30.78 -1.16 29.14
C ASN A 789 30.71 -2.43 30.02
N THR A 790 29.51 -2.99 30.19
CA THR A 790 29.22 -4.29 30.80
C THR A 790 29.24 -5.46 29.79
N THR A 791 29.49 -5.18 28.50
CA THR A 791 29.64 -6.09 27.34
C THR A 791 28.35 -6.56 26.65
N GLU A 792 27.19 -6.15 27.14
CA GLU A 792 25.90 -6.37 26.48
C GLU A 792 25.77 -5.52 25.22
N SER A 793 24.95 -6.01 24.28
CA SER A 793 24.70 -5.38 22.98
C SER A 793 23.22 -5.10 22.72
N THR A 794 22.44 -4.93 23.79
CA THR A 794 21.00 -4.67 23.74
C THR A 794 20.70 -3.17 23.87
N PRO A 795 19.57 -2.67 23.33
CA PRO A 795 19.17 -1.26 23.44
C PRO A 795 18.97 -0.78 24.88
N SER A 796 18.69 -1.70 25.80
CA SER A 796 18.61 -1.45 27.23
C SER A 796 19.26 -2.57 28.03
N ILE A 797 19.69 -2.24 29.24
CA ILE A 797 20.23 -3.20 30.22
C ILE A 797 19.56 -2.97 31.57
N SER A 798 19.47 -4.03 32.39
CA SER A 798 19.06 -3.91 33.80
C SER A 798 20.28 -4.02 34.70
N VAL A 799 20.53 -2.99 35.50
CA VAL A 799 21.69 -2.92 36.39
C VAL A 799 21.26 -2.93 37.85
N THR A 800 22.01 -3.64 38.69
CA THR A 800 21.77 -3.74 40.14
C THR A 800 22.92 -3.17 40.96
N GLY A 801 24.10 -2.98 40.35
CA GLY A 801 25.28 -2.40 40.98
C GLY A 801 25.33 -0.88 40.87
N GLU A 802 26.02 -0.25 41.80
CA GLU A 802 26.50 1.12 41.61
C GLU A 802 27.68 1.13 40.66
N GLY A 803 27.83 2.23 39.92
CA GLY A 803 28.96 2.39 39.03
C GLY A 803 28.68 3.35 37.90
N THR A 804 29.71 3.57 37.09
CA THR A 804 29.58 4.31 35.84
C THR A 804 29.19 3.34 34.74
N TYR A 805 28.08 3.62 34.08
CA TYR A 805 27.59 2.88 32.93
C TYR A 805 27.69 3.75 31.69
N SER A 806 28.24 3.18 30.62
CA SER A 806 28.32 3.86 29.33
C SER A 806 27.92 2.89 28.23
N VAL A 807 27.30 3.40 27.19
CA VAL A 807 26.95 2.63 25.99
C VAL A 807 27.53 3.33 24.78
N LEU A 808 28.35 2.62 24.01
CA LEU A 808 28.74 3.07 22.69
C LEU A 808 27.61 2.72 21.73
N ILE A 809 26.92 3.75 21.25
CA ILE A 809 25.86 3.66 20.25
C ILE A 809 26.48 4.03 18.91
N THR A 810 26.31 3.16 17.91
CA THR A 810 26.72 3.45 16.52
C THR A 810 25.47 3.59 15.68
N THR A 811 25.32 4.73 15.01
CA THR A 811 24.23 5.04 14.06
C THR A 811 24.81 5.31 12.67
N ALA A 812 23.96 5.54 11.67
CA ALA A 812 24.39 6.04 10.36
C ALA A 812 25.16 7.39 10.46
N CYS A 813 24.87 8.17 11.51
CA CYS A 813 25.46 9.48 11.78
C CYS A 813 26.81 9.47 12.47
N GLY A 814 27.24 8.32 13.00
CA GLY A 814 28.51 8.18 13.72
C GLY A 814 28.35 7.43 15.02
N GLN A 815 29.12 7.83 16.04
CA GLN A 815 29.13 7.15 17.34
C GLN A 815 28.89 8.14 18.47
N ALA A 816 27.96 7.79 19.36
CA ALA A 816 27.76 8.45 20.64
C ALA A 816 28.19 7.51 21.77
N ASN A 817 28.73 8.05 22.87
CA ASN A 817 29.09 7.26 24.04
C ASN A 817 28.53 7.88 25.33
N PRO A 818 27.19 7.98 25.46
CA PRO A 818 26.58 8.51 26.66
C PRO A 818 27.03 7.73 27.89
N THR A 819 27.17 8.47 28.98
CA THR A 819 27.64 7.95 30.26
C THR A 819 26.73 8.47 31.37
N THR A 820 26.36 7.60 32.31
CA THR A 820 25.67 7.98 33.53
C THR A 820 26.28 7.25 34.73
N VAL A 821 26.07 7.80 35.91
CA VAL A 821 26.47 7.17 37.18
C VAL A 821 25.24 6.67 37.89
N VAL A 822 25.18 5.37 38.18
CA VAL A 822 24.15 4.81 39.05
C VAL A 822 24.65 4.83 40.48
N GLN A 823 23.92 5.51 41.36
CA GLN A 823 24.19 5.56 42.79
C GLN A 823 22.98 5.05 43.57
N ASN A 824 23.25 4.41 44.71
CA ASN A 824 22.19 4.05 45.62
C ASN A 824 21.77 5.27 46.42
N ILE A 825 20.46 5.41 46.59
CA ILE A 825 19.90 6.27 47.62
C ILE A 825 20.25 5.64 48.97
N PRO A 826 20.84 6.39 49.91
CA PRO A 826 21.11 5.88 51.25
C PRO A 826 19.83 5.35 51.91
N ASP A 827 19.90 4.13 52.45
CA ASP A 827 18.81 3.55 53.24
C ASP A 827 18.66 4.35 54.55
N ALA A 828 17.42 4.62 54.96
CA ALA A 828 17.19 5.21 56.27
C ALA A 828 17.62 4.21 57.35
N VAL A 829 18.45 4.65 58.29
CA VAL A 829 18.92 3.82 59.40
C VAL A 829 18.32 4.35 60.69
N ALA A 830 17.51 3.54 61.36
CA ALA A 830 16.86 3.90 62.61
C ALA A 830 17.86 3.90 63.77
N GLY A 831 17.93 5.02 64.50
CA GLY A 831 18.81 5.17 65.65
C GLY A 831 18.27 6.21 66.63
N PHE A 832 18.43 5.94 67.91
CA PHE A 832 18.16 6.93 68.94
C PHE A 832 18.97 6.72 70.21
N ASP A 833 19.21 7.81 70.93
CA ASP A 833 19.71 7.78 72.29
C ASP A 833 18.55 7.91 73.27
N LEU A 834 18.56 7.06 74.31
CA LEU A 834 17.56 7.04 75.37
C LEU A 834 18.19 7.57 76.67
N PHE A 835 17.71 8.72 77.15
CA PHE A 835 17.99 9.20 78.49
C PHE A 835 16.77 8.99 79.38
N THR A 836 16.96 8.30 80.51
CA THR A 836 15.88 8.01 81.44
C THR A 836 16.04 8.84 82.70
N SER A 837 14.95 9.47 83.13
CA SER A 837 14.86 10.19 84.40
C SER A 837 13.54 9.84 85.05
N PHE A 838 13.61 9.00 86.06
CA PHE A 838 12.44 8.48 86.77
C PHE A 838 11.43 7.75 85.86
N LEU A 839 10.25 8.34 85.65
CA LEU A 839 9.20 7.86 84.76
C LEU A 839 9.28 8.48 83.36
N THR A 840 10.30 9.28 83.07
CA THR A 840 10.42 10.04 81.83
C THR A 840 11.50 9.44 80.93
N ALA A 841 11.14 9.13 79.68
CA ALA A 841 12.06 8.84 78.60
C ALA A 841 12.25 10.11 77.76
N GLN A 842 13.48 10.61 77.69
CA GLN A 842 13.88 11.63 76.74
C GLN A 842 14.63 10.96 75.59
N LEU A 843 14.09 11.09 74.38
CA LEU A 843 14.57 10.40 73.20
C LEU A 843 15.22 11.42 72.28
N THR A 844 16.46 11.16 71.90
CA THR A 844 17.17 11.95 70.89
C THR A 844 17.31 11.09 69.65
N ASN A 845 16.67 11.48 68.54
CA ASN A 845 16.82 10.79 67.28
C ASN A 845 18.25 10.96 66.74
N THR A 846 18.88 9.84 66.43
CA THR A 846 20.18 9.75 65.78
C THR A 846 20.09 9.03 64.43
N SER A 847 18.86 8.80 63.94
CA SER A 847 18.63 8.18 62.64
C SER A 847 19.19 9.01 61.50
N THR A 848 19.73 8.33 60.50
CA THR A 848 20.25 8.95 59.26
C THR A 848 19.30 8.69 58.10
N ASP A 849 19.28 9.60 57.12
CA ASP A 849 18.57 9.46 55.83
C ASP A 849 17.05 9.19 55.91
N ALA A 850 16.46 9.43 57.09
CA ALA A 850 15.03 9.34 57.34
C ALA A 850 14.29 10.63 56.93
N THR A 851 13.14 10.48 56.26
CA THR A 851 12.22 11.56 55.91
C THR A 851 11.05 11.69 56.90
N SER A 852 10.75 10.63 57.66
CA SER A 852 9.73 10.66 58.72
C SER A 852 10.02 9.68 59.86
N TYR A 853 9.39 9.93 61.01
CA TYR A 853 9.61 9.22 62.27
C TYR A 853 8.28 8.78 62.88
N LEU A 854 8.22 7.56 63.41
CA LEU A 854 7.13 7.05 64.22
C LEU A 854 7.69 6.34 65.44
N TRP A 855 7.44 6.91 66.60
CA TRP A 855 7.76 6.34 67.91
C TRP A 855 6.56 5.59 68.45
N ASP A 856 6.79 4.39 68.98
CA ASP A 856 5.87 3.64 69.83
C ASP A 856 6.56 3.44 71.19
N PHE A 857 5.96 3.95 72.26
CA PHE A 857 6.57 3.89 73.59
C PHE A 857 6.30 2.56 74.31
N GLY A 858 5.55 1.63 73.71
CA GLY A 858 5.26 0.32 74.29
C GLY A 858 4.17 0.34 75.38
N ASP A 859 3.54 1.49 75.62
CA ASP A 859 2.41 1.67 76.54
C ASP A 859 1.08 2.00 75.83
N GLY A 860 1.09 1.93 74.50
CA GLY A 860 -0.04 2.27 73.62
C GLY A 860 -0.05 3.72 73.12
N ASN A 861 0.89 4.56 73.54
CA ASN A 861 1.08 5.92 73.01
C ASN A 861 2.18 5.96 71.94
N THR A 862 2.05 6.89 71.00
CA THR A 862 3.00 7.10 69.90
C THR A 862 3.37 8.57 69.74
N SER A 863 4.43 8.87 68.99
CA SER A 863 4.79 10.23 68.58
C SER A 863 5.41 10.25 67.18
N THR A 864 5.33 11.38 66.48
CA THR A 864 6.03 11.62 65.22
C THR A 864 7.09 12.72 65.33
N ASP A 865 7.30 13.25 66.55
CA ASP A 865 8.29 14.29 66.78
C ASP A 865 9.71 13.72 66.58
N PRO A 866 10.68 14.49 66.05
CA PRO A 866 12.04 14.02 65.90
C PRO A 866 12.70 13.67 67.24
N ASN A 867 12.43 14.40 68.32
CA ASN A 867 13.05 14.15 69.64
C ASN A 867 11.97 14.20 70.75
N PRO A 868 11.13 13.18 70.87
CA PRO A 868 10.02 13.21 71.81
C PRO A 868 10.48 13.03 73.25
N THR A 869 9.69 13.54 74.18
CA THR A 869 9.77 13.20 75.59
C THR A 869 8.46 12.53 75.99
N HIS A 870 8.54 11.33 76.57
CA HIS A 870 7.38 10.57 77.02
C HIS A 870 7.45 10.30 78.52
N VAL A 871 6.31 10.39 79.20
CA VAL A 871 6.20 10.16 80.65
C VAL A 871 5.25 8.99 80.87
N TYR A 872 5.76 7.91 81.47
CA TYR A 872 4.97 6.72 81.77
C TYR A 872 4.10 6.95 83.00
N ALA A 873 2.84 6.51 82.92
CA ALA A 873 1.88 6.62 84.01
C ALA A 873 2.20 5.65 85.17
N ASP A 874 2.77 4.49 84.84
CA ASP A 874 3.08 3.41 85.77
C ASP A 874 4.57 3.03 85.72
N THR A 875 5.08 2.45 86.80
CA THR A 875 6.43 1.85 86.82
C THR A 875 6.41 0.52 86.07
N GLY A 876 7.41 0.26 85.23
CA GLY A 876 7.47 -0.97 84.44
C GLY A 876 8.63 -1.00 83.45
N ASP A 877 8.77 -2.12 82.75
CA ASP A 877 9.67 -2.27 81.60
C ASP A 877 8.88 -2.03 80.31
N TYR A 878 9.33 -1.05 79.52
CA TYR A 878 8.72 -0.67 78.24
C TYR A 878 9.72 -0.84 77.09
N VAL A 879 9.22 -1.25 75.92
CA VAL A 879 10.03 -1.35 74.70
C VAL A 879 9.70 -0.14 73.83
N ILE A 880 10.64 0.78 73.72
CA ILE A 880 10.50 1.94 72.84
C ILE A 880 10.94 1.51 71.44
N THR A 881 10.07 1.70 70.46
CA THR A 881 10.31 1.41 69.04
C THR A 881 10.31 2.70 68.26
N LEU A 882 11.38 2.95 67.50
CA LEU A 882 11.44 3.99 66.48
C LEU A 882 11.38 3.33 65.11
N THR A 883 10.34 3.60 64.34
CA THR A 883 10.26 3.29 62.92
C THR A 883 10.57 4.56 62.13
N VAL A 884 11.59 4.52 61.28
CA VAL A 884 11.90 5.61 60.35
C VAL A 884 11.55 5.20 58.94
N THR A 885 11.07 6.15 58.14
CA THR A 885 10.84 5.94 56.70
C THR A 885 11.77 6.83 55.91
N GLY A 886 12.47 6.28 54.93
CA GLY A 886 13.26 6.98 53.91
C GLY A 886 12.71 6.75 52.51
N PRO A 887 13.37 7.28 51.46
CA PRO A 887 12.93 7.12 50.07
C PRO A 887 12.89 5.67 49.59
N CYS A 888 13.69 4.79 50.20
CA CYS A 888 13.84 3.38 49.82
C CYS A 888 13.17 2.36 50.74
N GLY A 889 12.41 2.82 51.74
CA GLY A 889 11.71 1.93 52.67
C GLY A 889 11.82 2.38 54.12
N THR A 890 11.61 1.44 55.05
CA THR A 890 11.60 1.72 56.49
C THR A 890 12.64 0.90 57.23
N ASP A 891 13.22 1.48 58.28
CA ASP A 891 14.06 0.76 59.25
C ASP A 891 13.53 0.97 60.68
N VAL A 892 13.87 0.06 61.59
CA VAL A 892 13.32 0.02 62.95
C VAL A 892 14.42 -0.17 63.99
N SER A 893 14.42 0.68 65.00
CA SER A 893 15.30 0.59 66.18
C SER A 893 14.48 0.40 67.45
N THR A 894 14.96 -0.42 68.38
CA THR A 894 14.28 -0.67 69.65
C THR A 894 15.23 -0.59 70.84
N GLN A 895 14.76 -0.03 71.96
CA GLN A 895 15.48 -0.04 73.24
C GLN A 895 14.53 -0.26 74.40
N ASN A 896 15.02 -0.94 75.44
CA ASN A 896 14.28 -1.17 76.67
C ASN A 896 14.46 0.01 77.64
N MET A 897 13.36 0.47 78.24
CA MET A 897 13.31 1.51 79.25
C MET A 897 12.70 0.95 80.54
N ASN A 898 13.34 1.19 81.68
CA ASN A 898 12.81 0.87 83.00
C ASN A 898 12.37 2.15 83.71
N ALA A 899 11.07 2.31 83.94
CA ALA A 899 10.49 3.47 84.62
C ALA A 899 10.47 3.25 86.15
N ASN A 900 11.27 4.01 86.92
CA ASN A 900 11.45 3.80 88.39
C ASN A 900 11.67 5.11 89.18
N LEU A 901 11.67 5.11 90.52
CA LEU A 901 11.84 6.32 91.35
C LEU A 901 13.10 6.24 92.27
N VAL A 902 14.09 7.15 92.15
CA VAL A 902 15.30 7.17 93.05
C VAL A 902 15.84 8.58 93.40
N SER A 903 16.20 8.82 94.67
CA SER A 903 16.62 10.10 95.30
C SER A 903 18.10 10.53 95.11
N VAL A 904 18.33 11.85 95.26
CA VAL A 904 19.53 12.72 95.07
C VAL A 904 20.81 12.35 95.86
N ASP A 905 21.98 12.42 95.20
CA ASP A 905 23.34 12.51 95.79
C ASP A 905 24.27 13.48 95.02
N GLU A 906 25.35 13.89 95.70
CA GLU A 906 26.14 15.14 95.64
C GLU A 906 27.06 15.43 94.41
N LEU A 907 27.41 16.71 94.20
CA LEU A 907 28.29 17.23 93.13
C LEU A 907 29.80 16.97 93.37
N PRO A 908 30.60 16.66 92.32
CA PRO A 908 31.94 16.05 92.41
C PRO A 908 33.15 17.01 92.61
N MET A 909 32.97 18.15 93.28
CA MET A 909 34.03 19.18 93.33
C MET A 909 35.08 18.96 94.44
N PHE A 910 34.73 18.24 95.51
CA PHE A 910 35.64 17.90 96.60
C PHE A 910 36.03 16.43 96.50
N ALA A 911 37.34 16.13 96.46
CA ALA A 911 37.81 14.76 96.64
C ALA A 911 37.61 14.33 98.11
N THR A 912 37.84 15.26 99.04
CA THR A 912 37.51 15.15 100.46
C THR A 912 37.19 16.53 101.04
N LEU A 913 36.29 16.58 102.03
CA LEU A 913 36.02 17.78 102.82
C LEU A 913 35.55 17.37 104.22
N ASP A 914 36.44 17.50 105.19
CA ASP A 914 36.24 17.11 106.57
C ASP A 914 36.48 18.29 107.53
N VAL A 915 35.73 18.30 108.63
CA VAL A 915 35.92 19.26 109.73
C VAL A 915 36.01 18.47 111.02
N TYR A 916 37.18 18.50 111.67
CA TYR A 916 37.46 17.66 112.83
C TYR A 916 38.41 18.33 113.86
N PRO A 917 38.29 18.00 115.16
CA PRO A 917 37.18 17.28 115.75
C PRO A 917 35.88 18.11 115.66
N ASN A 918 34.76 17.42 115.47
CA ASN A 918 33.45 18.04 115.42
C ASN A 918 32.45 17.09 116.11
N PRO A 919 32.10 17.30 117.38
CA PRO A 919 32.25 18.55 118.16
C PRO A 919 33.67 18.92 118.61
N ASN A 920 33.92 20.21 118.89
CA ASN A 920 35.18 20.78 119.39
C ASN A 920 34.96 21.80 120.53
N ASN A 921 36.04 22.27 121.18
CA ASN A 921 35.99 23.28 122.25
C ASN A 921 36.40 24.69 121.77
N GLY A 922 36.06 25.05 120.52
CA GLY A 922 36.50 26.30 119.88
C GLY A 922 37.82 26.18 119.12
N SER A 923 38.35 24.96 118.99
CA SER A 923 39.55 24.65 118.20
C SER A 923 39.27 23.45 117.28
N PHE A 924 39.34 23.64 115.98
CA PHE A 924 39.10 22.59 114.98
C PHE A 924 39.95 22.79 113.73
N THR A 925 40.06 21.73 112.95
CA THR A 925 40.77 21.68 111.68
C THR A 925 39.77 21.52 110.54
N ILE A 926 39.95 22.31 109.48
CA ILE A 926 39.29 22.13 108.18
C ILE A 926 40.29 21.44 107.29
N ASP A 927 39.93 20.28 106.75
CA ASP A 927 40.80 19.49 105.87
C ASP A 927 40.05 19.23 104.57
N MET A 928 40.60 19.69 103.45
CA MET A 928 39.93 19.61 102.15
C MET A 928 40.91 19.25 101.05
N ASN A 929 40.41 18.53 100.04
CA ASN A 929 41.14 18.25 98.83
C ASN A 929 40.29 18.64 97.62
N LEU A 930 40.78 19.62 96.87
CA LEU A 930 40.14 20.09 95.65
C LEU A 930 40.69 19.35 94.44
N ASN A 931 39.79 18.99 93.52
CA ASN A 931 40.18 18.34 92.26
C ASN A 931 40.91 19.29 91.30
N GLU A 932 40.78 20.62 91.47
CA GLU A 932 41.41 21.66 90.64
C GLU A 932 41.78 22.91 91.46
N GLY A 933 42.64 23.78 90.91
CA GLY A 933 43.12 25.00 91.57
C GLY A 933 42.09 26.13 91.63
N MET A 934 41.60 26.49 92.82
CA MET A 934 40.57 27.52 93.02
C MET A 934 40.89 28.46 94.17
N ASP A 935 40.44 29.72 94.10
CA ASP A 935 40.50 30.65 95.23
C ASP A 935 39.52 30.22 96.34
N VAL A 936 40.04 29.98 97.54
CA VAL A 936 39.28 29.49 98.69
C VAL A 936 39.13 30.57 99.76
N ALA A 937 37.89 30.72 100.24
CA ALA A 937 37.57 31.54 101.40
C ALA A 937 36.63 30.78 102.36
N PHE A 938 36.85 30.99 103.65
CA PHE A 938 36.04 30.42 104.71
C PHE A 938 35.31 31.50 105.49
N GLU A 939 34.07 31.20 105.85
CA GLU A 939 33.25 32.04 106.71
C GLU A 939 32.51 31.15 107.72
N LEU A 940 32.78 31.34 109.01
CA LEU A 940 32.06 30.66 110.08
C LEU A 940 31.04 31.62 110.67
N THR A 941 29.77 31.20 110.69
CA THR A 941 28.65 31.98 111.22
C THR A 941 27.98 31.28 112.40
N ASP A 942 27.47 32.06 113.35
CA ASP A 942 26.57 31.55 114.39
C ASP A 942 25.17 31.22 113.80
N VAL A 943 24.28 30.59 114.58
CA VAL A 943 22.92 30.26 114.13
C VAL A 943 22.05 31.47 113.74
N ARG A 944 22.49 32.71 114.04
CA ARG A 944 21.81 33.96 113.64
C ARG A 944 22.42 34.56 112.38
N GLY A 945 23.42 33.91 111.78
CA GLY A 945 24.13 34.38 110.59
C GLY A 945 25.23 35.41 110.87
N ALA A 946 25.60 35.65 112.14
CA ALA A 946 26.70 36.57 112.46
C ALA A 946 28.05 35.88 112.24
N ILE A 947 28.94 36.49 111.45
CA ILE A 947 30.28 35.97 111.16
C ILE A 947 31.13 36.05 112.44
N VAL A 948 31.62 34.89 112.91
CA VAL A 948 32.47 34.77 114.10
C VAL A 948 33.93 34.52 113.75
N TRP A 949 34.21 34.04 112.53
CA TRP A 949 35.55 33.89 111.98
C TRP A 949 35.49 33.86 110.46
N SER A 950 36.50 34.41 109.81
CA SER A 950 36.69 34.27 108.37
C SER A 950 38.18 34.24 108.04
N SER A 951 38.51 33.57 106.94
CA SER A 951 39.86 33.51 106.40
C SER A 951 39.79 33.48 104.88
N ASN A 952 40.68 34.23 104.24
CA ASN A 952 40.84 34.22 102.79
C ASN A 952 42.21 33.60 102.48
N VAL A 953 42.18 32.42 101.87
CA VAL A 953 43.35 31.56 101.67
C VAL A 953 44.04 31.88 100.34
N GLY A 954 43.30 32.40 99.37
CA GLY A 954 43.74 32.50 97.97
C GLY A 954 43.67 31.14 97.28
N THR A 955 44.46 30.96 96.21
CA THR A 955 44.36 29.78 95.35
C THR A 955 44.88 28.51 96.02
N VAL A 956 44.00 27.53 96.21
CA VAL A 956 44.30 26.18 96.69
C VAL A 956 44.17 25.20 95.53
N ASN A 957 45.21 24.39 95.30
CA ASN A 957 45.21 23.30 94.32
C ASN A 957 45.62 22.01 95.02
N GLY A 958 44.69 21.07 95.19
CA GLY A 958 44.88 19.84 95.95
C GLY A 958 44.56 19.99 97.45
N ALA A 959 45.33 19.29 98.29
CA ALA A 959 45.09 19.20 99.73
C ALA A 959 45.43 20.51 100.47
N TYR A 960 44.54 20.95 101.35
CA TYR A 960 44.69 22.13 102.19
C TYR A 960 44.12 21.90 103.58
N THR A 961 44.84 22.38 104.59
CA THR A 961 44.48 22.21 106.00
C THR A 961 44.56 23.56 106.72
N GLU A 962 43.45 23.99 107.33
CA GLU A 962 43.36 25.20 108.15
C GLU A 962 43.11 24.83 109.61
N ASN A 963 43.91 25.38 110.53
CA ASN A 963 43.68 25.23 111.97
C ASN A 963 43.01 26.48 112.52
N VAL A 964 41.76 26.33 112.96
CA VAL A 964 40.93 27.43 113.47
C VAL A 964 40.98 27.44 114.99
N GLN A 965 41.25 28.62 115.56
CA GLN A 965 41.24 28.88 117.01
C GLN A 965 40.31 30.06 117.31
N LEU A 966 39.20 29.80 118.00
CA LEU A 966 38.20 30.79 118.35
C LEU A 966 38.31 31.10 119.85
N ASN A 967 38.82 32.29 120.18
CA ASN A 967 38.91 32.71 121.59
C ASN A 967 37.52 33.09 122.12
N ASN A 968 37.03 32.38 123.15
CA ASN A 968 35.81 32.68 123.92
C ASN A 968 34.46 32.70 123.14
N GLN A 969 34.21 31.75 122.21
CA GLN A 969 32.89 31.59 121.59
C GLN A 969 31.94 30.73 122.45
N PRO A 970 30.62 31.05 122.54
CA PRO A 970 29.64 30.24 123.26
C PRO A 970 29.51 28.80 122.72
N GLU A 971 29.14 27.85 123.58
CA GLU A 971 28.73 26.51 123.15
C GLU A 971 27.51 26.59 122.23
N GLY A 972 27.53 25.88 121.10
CA GLY A 972 26.47 25.98 120.10
C GLY A 972 26.78 25.37 118.73
N MET A 973 25.81 25.47 117.83
CA MET A 973 25.94 25.10 116.42
C MET A 973 26.38 26.32 115.60
N TYR A 974 27.32 26.08 114.69
CA TYR A 974 27.85 27.05 113.76
C TYR A 974 27.81 26.49 112.33
N PHE A 975 27.81 27.37 111.35
CA PHE A 975 27.83 27.01 109.94
C PHE A 975 29.13 27.50 109.31
N LEU A 976 29.98 26.57 108.91
CA LEU A 976 31.17 26.83 108.11
C LEU A 976 30.77 26.83 106.65
N LYS A 977 30.75 28.02 106.08
CA LYS A 977 30.56 28.25 104.66
C LYS A 977 31.94 28.29 103.98
N ILE A 978 32.07 27.49 102.93
CA ILE A 978 33.30 27.31 102.18
C ILE A 978 33.02 27.72 100.75
N LYS A 979 33.71 28.76 100.30
CA LYS A 979 33.65 29.23 98.92
C LYS A 979 34.92 28.81 98.19
N ALA A 980 34.77 28.19 97.04
CA ALA A 980 35.86 27.83 96.15
C ALA A 980 35.48 28.27 94.73
N GLY A 981 36.11 29.33 94.22
CA GLY A 981 35.68 29.98 92.97
C GLY A 981 34.24 30.51 93.07
N GLU A 982 33.37 30.14 92.12
CA GLU A 982 31.93 30.48 92.13
C GLU A 982 31.08 29.51 92.98
N HIS A 983 31.67 28.43 93.50
CA HIS A 983 30.95 27.38 94.19
C HIS A 983 30.94 27.59 95.71
N GLU A 984 29.87 27.14 96.35
CA GLU A 984 29.66 27.29 97.79
C GLU A 984 29.13 26.00 98.41
N THR A 985 29.71 25.56 99.53
CA THR A 985 29.15 24.49 100.36
C THR A 985 29.14 24.89 101.83
N VAL A 986 28.28 24.25 102.61
CA VAL A 986 28.12 24.53 104.04
C VAL A 986 28.35 23.24 104.83
N ARG A 987 29.17 23.33 105.88
CA ARG A 987 29.38 22.28 106.87
C ARG A 987 28.95 22.76 108.23
N LYS A 988 28.35 21.85 109.00
CA LYS A 988 27.95 22.12 110.37
C LYS A 988 29.16 21.98 111.29
N VAL A 989 29.39 22.93 112.20
CA VAL A 989 30.44 22.88 113.22
C VAL A 989 29.80 23.00 114.60
N ILE A 990 30.17 22.13 115.55
CA ILE A 990 29.61 22.12 116.91
C ILE A 990 30.70 22.50 117.91
N ILE A 991 30.49 23.59 118.65
CA ILE A 991 31.34 24.01 119.78
C ILE A 991 30.69 23.53 121.09
N LYS A 992 31.45 22.85 121.95
CA LYS A 992 31.05 22.26 123.24
C LYS A 992 31.99 22.66 124.37
#